data_AF-A0AAI9TBQ8-F1
#
_entry.id   AF-A0AAI9TBQ8-F1
#
_cell.length_a   1.000
_cell.length_b   1.000
_cell.length_c   1.000
_cell.angle_alpha   90.00
_cell.angle_beta   90.00
_cell.angle_gamma   90.00
#
_symmetry.space_group_name_H-M   'P 1'
#
loop_
_entity.id
_entity.type
_entity.pdbx_description
1 polymer ?
#
loop_
_entity_poly.entity_id
_entity_poly.type
_entity_poly.pdbx_seq_one_letter_code
_entity_poly.pdbx_strand_id
1 'polypeptide(L)'
;MSTASTQSRGVNRRINSLQNEGRHSRNSSLSRRRPLSANVAYSHAIRVAYLAYLLNPRSRRIQNAPVAPARPKRSATMHDLMSDFSLVRDSKSTRIPHGFVSELEKRLTGVLMGKEKRKEYQDHLVVRTFAVFLNVLKEDSFRKRMEKDRRAEDLLLIFYSNAVKEMGKGKEHDDDSWKLMVDRHVALFVRLLALTLKDHEWSKDRPELANRLTVLENKLLLQDQDLMQTNGPTSTTESVGTLSYNVKDMPLVQHVAKIFGMTISEAQSEIDKHKSTWTEKAALQDLKTYQAHLNLQTHKTLSRDDFESDEGYDGWKKSEGPDLSQMMLAIMQSHPDLAKSTPGSLPQFNSSSHDNSDLSRTSSGRTDRTSSIIDQPVDLSGLSLEQSDESDIYTFIPSDSRSLYKYILSQTLAHDLRDREFEATQATSDMPSMKLLSKQSTEMLNEICLRWRIPASSRVVLFLEVAQTKFVDNEIDLNTLDSAFTFVKEAPSGENRKRSSFAPSTVFDRRRWTIHDLQTMQMLLSKLHEALLRELYEAMMDCFEAKPRPLGPVMYILDTHVQMDPSYVEDPEDINRFSTYVQEGLAEKATAKYQSLLSQLIPMEQEAWDPDHVIQLGDAISKLALKIQKRYRNNPEIMGVNPYTTLCHNVLPMFAEDVHEMIIRILEQAKARGEEIAIDDGFDLYKQLATIRRLFHNTHEDLELHSRSMWRVSFKTSFGDGFV
;
A
#
# COMPACT_ATOMS: atom_id res chain seq x y z
N MET A 1 -20.09 72.51 14.88
CA MET A 1 -20.22 71.12 15.38
C MET A 1 -19.56 70.21 14.38
N SER A 2 -18.76 69.26 14.88
CA SER A 2 -17.57 68.72 14.22
C SER A 2 -17.79 67.85 12.97
N THR A 3 -16.78 67.92 12.10
CA THR A 3 -16.51 67.12 10.90
C THR A 3 -15.93 65.75 11.24
N ALA A 4 -16.42 64.68 10.61
CA ALA A 4 -15.61 63.49 10.29
C ALA A 4 -16.25 62.72 9.12
N SER A 5 -15.47 62.60 8.04
CA SER A 5 -15.76 61.90 6.81
C SER A 5 -15.15 60.49 6.82
N THR A 6 -15.85 59.51 6.28
CA THR A 6 -15.20 58.36 5.60
C THR A 6 -16.18 57.77 4.59
N GLN A 7 -15.98 58.14 3.32
CA GLN A 7 -16.46 57.39 2.16
C GLN A 7 -15.33 56.47 1.69
N SER A 8 -15.64 55.24 1.33
CA SER A 8 -15.01 54.61 0.16
C SER A 8 -16.02 53.74 -0.57
N ARG A 9 -16.00 53.90 -1.90
CA ARG A 9 -16.91 53.39 -2.92
C ARG A 9 -16.40 52.04 -3.45
N GLY A 10 -17.30 51.27 -4.06
CA GLY A 10 -16.94 50.24 -5.03
C GLY A 10 -18.14 49.73 -5.83
N VAL A 11 -18.42 50.33 -6.99
CA VAL A 11 -19.33 49.81 -8.02
C VAL A 11 -18.61 49.74 -9.37
N ASN A 12 -18.46 48.51 -9.87
CA ASN A 12 -18.37 48.00 -11.25
C ASN A 12 -17.63 48.79 -12.36
N ARG A 13 -16.73 48.12 -13.09
CA ARG A 13 -16.99 47.53 -14.44
C ARG A 13 -15.75 46.88 -15.08
N ARG A 14 -15.99 45.70 -15.68
CA ARG A 14 -15.41 45.10 -16.91
C ARG A 14 -14.34 45.90 -17.65
N ILE A 15 -13.26 45.23 -18.07
CA ILE A 15 -12.70 45.13 -19.45
C ILE A 15 -11.43 44.25 -19.35
N ASN A 16 -11.48 43.03 -19.91
CA ASN A 16 -10.37 42.33 -20.60
C ASN A 16 -10.80 40.90 -20.97
N SER A 17 -11.82 40.83 -21.83
CA SER A 17 -12.04 39.67 -22.69
C SER A 17 -12.00 40.21 -24.11
N LEU A 18 -10.95 39.89 -24.88
CA LEU A 18 -10.87 39.87 -26.34
C LEU A 18 -9.39 39.77 -26.74
N GLN A 19 -8.84 38.55 -26.75
CA GLN A 19 -7.70 38.14 -27.61
C GLN A 19 -7.38 36.66 -27.38
N ASN A 20 -8.25 35.77 -27.88
CA ASN A 20 -7.83 34.49 -28.49
C ASN A 20 -9.04 33.79 -29.12
N GLU A 21 -9.58 34.35 -30.21
CA GLU A 21 -10.41 33.57 -31.14
C GLU A 21 -9.50 32.89 -32.15
N GLY A 22 -9.42 31.57 -32.09
CA GLY A 22 -8.69 30.81 -33.11
C GLY A 22 -8.27 29.40 -32.72
N ARG A 23 -9.19 28.57 -32.21
CA ARG A 23 -9.15 27.09 -32.30
C ARG A 23 -10.45 26.51 -31.75
N HIS A 24 -11.37 26.19 -32.65
CA HIS A 24 -12.52 25.35 -32.34
C HIS A 24 -12.04 23.95 -31.97
N SER A 25 -11.88 23.68 -30.67
CA SER A 25 -11.93 22.31 -30.15
C SER A 25 -13.38 21.98 -29.80
N ARG A 26 -13.97 21.06 -30.54
CA ARG A 26 -15.26 20.44 -30.19
C ARG A 26 -15.02 19.43 -29.06
N ASN A 27 -14.86 19.91 -27.84
CA ASN A 27 -15.06 19.05 -26.67
C ASN A 27 -16.56 19.01 -26.40
N SER A 28 -17.19 17.91 -26.80
CA SER A 28 -18.54 17.54 -26.39
C SER A 28 -18.61 17.52 -24.87
N SER A 29 -19.29 18.51 -24.31
CA SER A 29 -20.11 18.42 -23.09
C SER A 29 -19.64 17.39 -22.06
N LEU A 30 -18.75 17.82 -21.17
CA LEU A 30 -18.66 17.30 -19.79
C LEU A 30 -20.07 17.39 -19.20
N SER A 31 -20.81 16.28 -19.30
CA SER A 31 -22.11 16.13 -18.69
C SER A 31 -21.98 16.43 -17.21
N ARG A 32 -22.94 17.20 -16.71
CA ARG A 32 -23.08 17.69 -15.34
C ARG A 32 -22.75 16.55 -14.36
N ARG A 33 -21.53 16.53 -13.79
CA ARG A 33 -21.12 15.52 -12.81
C ARG A 33 -22.10 15.59 -11.64
N ARG A 34 -23.01 14.61 -11.54
CA ARG A 34 -23.95 14.51 -10.42
C ARG A 34 -23.12 14.41 -9.13
N PRO A 35 -23.50 15.08 -8.03
CA PRO A 35 -22.85 14.84 -6.75
C PRO A 35 -22.94 13.35 -6.43
N LEU A 36 -21.78 12.71 -6.23
CA LEU A 36 -21.69 11.29 -5.91
C LEU A 36 -22.45 11.05 -4.59
N SER A 37 -23.56 10.33 -4.67
CA SER A 37 -24.37 9.99 -3.50
C SER A 37 -23.76 8.79 -2.78
N ALA A 38 -23.69 8.84 -1.45
CA ALA A 38 -23.27 7.71 -0.60
C ALA A 38 -24.00 6.41 -0.95
N ASN A 39 -25.29 6.51 -1.35
CA ASN A 39 -26.11 5.37 -1.76
C ASN A 39 -25.59 4.68 -3.03
N VAL A 40 -25.07 5.44 -3.99
CA VAL A 40 -24.51 4.89 -5.24
C VAL A 40 -23.21 4.14 -4.94
N ALA A 41 -22.35 4.74 -4.11
CA ALA A 41 -21.11 4.11 -3.67
C ALA A 41 -21.36 2.82 -2.88
N TYR A 42 -22.30 2.87 -1.94
CA TYR A 42 -22.74 1.70 -1.18
C TYR A 42 -23.27 0.58 -2.09
N SER A 43 -24.22 0.88 -2.98
CA SER A 43 -24.82 -0.12 -3.87
C SER A 43 -23.78 -0.76 -4.80
N HIS A 44 -22.77 -0.03 -5.24
CA HIS A 44 -21.70 -0.61 -6.07
C HIS A 44 -20.65 -1.39 -5.27
N ALA A 45 -20.33 -0.95 -4.05
CA ALA A 45 -19.44 -1.69 -3.16
C ALA A 45 -20.06 -3.05 -2.73
N ILE A 46 -21.34 -3.05 -2.36
CA ILE A 46 -22.04 -4.28 -1.94
C ILE A 46 -22.24 -5.26 -3.09
N ARG A 47 -22.48 -4.78 -4.33
CA ARG A 47 -22.48 -5.60 -5.55
C ARG A 47 -21.19 -6.40 -5.71
N VAL A 48 -20.05 -5.74 -5.56
CA VAL A 48 -18.74 -6.39 -5.69
C VAL A 48 -18.49 -7.36 -4.54
N ALA A 49 -18.81 -6.97 -3.30
CA ALA A 49 -18.67 -7.84 -2.14
C ALA A 49 -19.55 -9.10 -2.23
N TYR A 50 -20.77 -8.95 -2.74
CA TYR A 50 -21.68 -10.06 -3.01
C TYR A 50 -21.15 -10.96 -4.13
N LEU A 51 -20.68 -10.39 -5.24
CA LEU A 51 -20.07 -11.16 -6.33
C LEU A 51 -18.84 -11.94 -5.85
N ALA A 52 -17.99 -11.35 -5.00
CA ALA A 52 -16.84 -12.04 -4.42
C ALA A 52 -17.26 -13.29 -3.62
N TYR A 53 -18.38 -13.22 -2.89
CA TYR A 53 -18.97 -14.37 -2.20
C TYR A 53 -19.49 -15.44 -3.18
N LEU A 54 -20.17 -15.05 -4.26
CA LEU A 54 -20.66 -15.98 -5.28
C LEU A 54 -19.50 -16.78 -5.91
N LEU A 55 -18.41 -16.10 -6.25
CA LEU A 55 -17.25 -16.71 -6.89
C LEU A 55 -16.40 -17.57 -5.94
N ASN A 56 -16.40 -17.27 -4.64
CA ASN A 56 -15.65 -17.98 -3.61
C ASN A 56 -16.49 -18.16 -2.33
N PRO A 57 -17.42 -19.14 -2.27
CA PRO A 57 -18.35 -19.31 -1.13
C PRO A 57 -17.69 -19.86 0.15
N ARG A 58 -16.40 -19.63 0.38
CA ARG A 58 -15.63 -20.16 1.52
C ARG A 58 -15.89 -19.37 2.80
N SER A 59 -17.11 -19.42 3.33
CA SER A 59 -17.36 -19.18 4.75
C SER A 59 -17.85 -20.48 5.41
N ARG A 60 -16.94 -21.10 6.15
CA ARG A 60 -17.23 -22.23 7.02
C ARG A 60 -18.23 -21.79 8.10
N ARG A 61 -19.38 -22.46 8.16
CA ARG A 61 -20.20 -22.49 9.39
C ARG A 61 -20.41 -23.92 9.84
N ILE A 62 -19.88 -24.23 11.02
CA ILE A 62 -20.31 -25.36 11.85
C ILE A 62 -21.75 -25.04 12.28
N GLN A 63 -22.74 -25.61 11.62
CA GLN A 63 -24.14 -25.53 12.04
C GLN A 63 -24.47 -26.79 12.85
N ASN A 64 -24.68 -26.62 14.16
CA ASN A 64 -25.28 -27.65 15.00
C ASN A 64 -26.78 -27.70 14.70
N ALA A 65 -27.22 -28.68 13.92
CA ALA A 65 -28.63 -28.98 13.70
C ALA A 65 -28.94 -30.44 14.10
N PRO A 66 -30.15 -30.75 14.61
CA PRO A 66 -30.47 -32.08 15.12
C PRO A 66 -30.54 -33.13 14.01
N VAL A 67 -30.04 -34.31 14.35
CA VAL A 67 -29.78 -35.46 13.48
C VAL A 67 -31.03 -35.96 12.75
N ALA A 68 -30.98 -35.98 11.42
CA ALA A 68 -31.72 -36.94 10.60
C ALA A 68 -30.76 -38.09 10.21
N PRO A 69 -31.23 -39.35 10.13
CA PRO A 69 -30.35 -40.50 9.97
C PRO A 69 -29.62 -40.46 8.63
N ALA A 70 -28.29 -40.37 8.70
CA ALA A 70 -27.40 -40.26 7.56
C ALA A 70 -27.38 -41.53 6.71
N ARG A 71 -27.46 -41.37 5.38
CA ARG A 71 -26.93 -42.36 4.43
C ARG A 71 -25.41 -42.15 4.32
N PRO A 72 -24.59 -43.20 4.26
CA PRO A 72 -23.14 -43.06 4.17
C PRO A 72 -22.72 -42.39 2.85
N LYS A 73 -22.11 -41.22 2.94
CA LYS A 73 -21.43 -40.53 1.83
C LYS A 73 -20.04 -41.17 1.66
N ARG A 74 -19.71 -41.57 0.43
CA ARG A 74 -18.42 -42.18 0.06
C ARG A 74 -17.27 -41.18 0.25
N SER A 75 -16.21 -41.57 0.95
CA SER A 75 -14.94 -40.84 1.01
C SER A 75 -14.28 -40.79 -0.38
N ALA A 76 -13.62 -39.69 -0.71
CA ALA A 76 -12.77 -39.60 -1.89
C ALA A 76 -11.58 -40.56 -1.70
N THR A 77 -11.70 -41.77 -2.24
CA THR A 77 -10.64 -42.78 -2.20
C THR A 77 -9.45 -42.31 -3.04
N MET A 78 -8.23 -42.75 -2.71
CA MET A 78 -6.99 -42.54 -3.48
C MET A 78 -7.14 -42.64 -5.01
N HIS A 79 -8.10 -43.44 -5.50
CA HIS A 79 -8.47 -43.52 -6.91
C HIS A 79 -8.87 -42.17 -7.55
N ASP A 80 -9.54 -41.28 -6.81
CA ASP A 80 -9.98 -39.95 -7.25
C ASP A 80 -8.80 -38.96 -7.32
N LEU A 81 -7.88 -39.06 -6.34
CA LEU A 81 -6.62 -38.32 -6.34
C LEU A 81 -5.66 -38.80 -7.44
N MET A 82 -5.75 -40.08 -7.82
CA MET A 82 -4.99 -40.65 -8.92
C MET A 82 -5.53 -40.23 -10.30
N SER A 83 -6.85 -40.04 -10.46
CA SER A 83 -7.40 -39.45 -11.69
C SER A 83 -6.84 -38.06 -11.91
N ASP A 84 -6.83 -37.20 -10.89
CA ASP A 84 -6.20 -35.87 -10.94
C ASP A 84 -4.71 -35.92 -11.30
N PHE A 85 -4.02 -36.96 -10.86
CA PHE A 85 -2.60 -37.19 -11.15
C PHE A 85 -2.36 -37.64 -12.60
N SER A 86 -3.32 -38.36 -13.20
CA SER A 86 -3.25 -38.94 -14.56
C SER A 86 -3.74 -38.01 -15.69
N LEU A 87 -4.55 -36.98 -15.38
CA LEU A 87 -5.20 -36.10 -16.37
C LEU A 87 -4.25 -35.09 -17.04
N VAL A 88 -2.96 -35.05 -16.65
CA VAL A 88 -1.98 -34.11 -17.21
C VAL A 88 -1.11 -34.78 -18.27
N ARG A 89 -1.01 -34.15 -19.45
CA ARG A 89 -0.23 -34.59 -20.61
C ARG A 89 1.20 -35.02 -20.23
N ASP A 90 1.55 -36.22 -20.67
CA ASP A 90 2.80 -36.96 -20.44
C ASP A 90 4.05 -36.14 -20.88
N SER A 91 4.66 -35.40 -19.95
CA SER A 91 5.80 -34.50 -20.22
C SER A 91 7.11 -35.11 -19.71
N LYS A 92 8.23 -34.87 -20.41
CA LYS A 92 9.57 -35.36 -19.98
C LYS A 92 9.96 -34.88 -18.56
N SER A 93 9.36 -33.78 -18.10
CA SER A 93 9.53 -33.14 -16.78
C SER A 93 8.89 -33.93 -15.61
N THR A 94 7.96 -34.85 -15.87
CA THR A 94 7.24 -35.63 -14.83
C THR A 94 7.80 -37.03 -14.63
N ARG A 95 8.76 -37.46 -15.46
CA ARG A 95 9.36 -38.79 -15.38
C ARG A 95 10.45 -38.88 -14.31
N ILE A 96 10.65 -40.07 -13.78
CA ILE A 96 11.66 -40.38 -12.77
C ILE A 96 13.09 -40.36 -13.37
N PRO A 97 14.12 -39.88 -12.64
CA PRO A 97 15.52 -39.89 -13.09
C PRO A 97 16.10 -41.30 -13.32
N HIS A 98 17.13 -41.38 -14.17
CA HIS A 98 17.84 -42.64 -14.40
C HIS A 98 18.59 -43.05 -13.13
N GLY A 99 18.52 -44.32 -12.72
CA GLY A 99 19.16 -44.80 -11.49
C GLY A 99 18.37 -44.55 -10.19
N PHE A 100 17.24 -43.84 -10.25
CA PHE A 100 16.39 -43.57 -9.09
C PHE A 100 15.87 -44.84 -8.39
N VAL A 101 15.52 -45.88 -9.15
CA VAL A 101 15.00 -47.15 -8.61
C VAL A 101 16.03 -47.86 -7.71
N SER A 102 17.31 -47.83 -8.10
CA SER A 102 18.42 -48.40 -7.32
C SER A 102 18.64 -47.64 -6.01
N GLU A 103 18.47 -46.31 -6.05
CA GLU A 103 18.63 -45.47 -4.87
C GLU A 103 17.43 -45.54 -3.92
N LEU A 104 16.22 -45.65 -4.48
CA LEU A 104 15.01 -45.95 -3.74
C LEU A 104 15.11 -47.31 -3.04
N GLU A 105 15.68 -48.33 -3.69
CA GLU A 105 15.92 -49.65 -3.09
C GLU A 105 16.86 -49.57 -1.87
N LYS A 106 17.97 -48.84 -1.97
CA LYS A 106 18.90 -48.63 -0.84
C LYS A 106 18.20 -47.93 0.32
N ARG A 107 17.38 -46.91 0.03
CA ARG A 107 16.68 -46.13 1.06
C ARG A 107 15.56 -46.91 1.73
N LEU A 108 14.79 -47.69 0.95
CA LEU A 108 13.79 -48.63 1.47
C LEU A 108 14.45 -49.71 2.34
N THR A 109 15.61 -50.24 1.94
CA THR A 109 16.39 -51.17 2.77
C THR A 109 16.85 -50.49 4.08
N GLY A 110 17.20 -49.20 4.03
CA GLY A 110 17.51 -48.39 5.21
C GLY A 110 16.34 -48.23 6.19
N VAL A 111 15.11 -48.14 5.69
CA VAL A 111 13.88 -48.16 6.51
C VAL A 111 13.73 -49.51 7.23
N LEU A 112 13.97 -50.64 6.56
CA LEU A 112 13.93 -51.97 7.18
C LEU A 112 15.05 -52.19 8.22
N MET A 113 16.23 -51.61 8.00
CA MET A 113 17.37 -51.71 8.91
C MET A 113 17.32 -50.69 10.07
N GLY A 114 16.26 -49.88 10.18
CA GLY A 114 16.11 -48.87 11.22
C GLY A 114 17.11 -47.70 11.13
N LYS A 115 17.72 -47.49 9.96
CA LYS A 115 18.74 -46.44 9.73
C LYS A 115 18.14 -45.07 9.37
N GLU A 116 16.83 -44.99 9.12
CA GLU A 116 16.14 -43.75 8.79
C GLU A 116 15.86 -42.91 10.07
N LYS A 117 16.23 -41.63 10.04
CA LYS A 117 16.30 -40.77 11.25
C LYS A 117 14.94 -40.34 11.82
N ARG A 118 13.83 -40.55 11.10
CA ARG A 118 12.50 -40.04 11.47
C ARG A 118 11.66 -41.11 12.17
N LYS A 119 11.03 -40.73 13.29
CA LYS A 119 10.18 -41.59 14.14
C LYS A 119 9.00 -42.23 13.39
N GLU A 120 8.50 -41.59 12.35
CA GLU A 120 7.37 -42.07 11.52
C GLU A 120 7.68 -43.38 10.75
N TYR A 121 8.95 -43.65 10.43
CA TYR A 121 9.37 -44.87 9.71
C TYR A 121 9.77 -46.03 10.65
N GLN A 122 9.68 -45.82 11.97
CA GLN A 122 10.00 -46.84 12.98
C GLN A 122 8.78 -47.70 13.37
N ASP A 123 7.59 -47.36 12.86
CA ASP A 123 6.37 -48.13 13.08
C ASP A 123 6.47 -49.51 12.39
N HIS A 124 6.24 -50.58 13.16
CA HIS A 124 6.30 -51.97 12.68
C HIS A 124 5.35 -52.24 11.51
N LEU A 125 4.19 -51.57 11.44
CA LEU A 125 3.23 -51.74 10.34
C LEU A 125 3.71 -51.06 9.05
N VAL A 126 4.35 -49.90 9.17
CA VAL A 126 4.98 -49.18 8.06
C VAL A 126 6.17 -50.01 7.54
N VAL A 127 7.05 -50.49 8.42
CA VAL A 127 8.20 -51.33 8.06
C VAL A 127 7.74 -52.60 7.33
N ARG A 128 6.66 -53.23 7.79
CA ARG A 128 6.08 -54.42 7.13
C ARG A 128 5.56 -54.13 5.72
N THR A 129 4.82 -53.04 5.55
CA THR A 129 4.28 -52.63 4.24
C THR A 129 5.40 -52.27 3.25
N PHE A 130 6.41 -51.56 3.73
CA PHE A 130 7.59 -51.19 2.96
C PHE A 130 8.45 -52.42 2.60
N ALA A 131 8.52 -53.44 3.48
CA ALA A 131 9.22 -54.69 3.21
C ALA A 131 8.55 -55.51 2.09
N VAL A 132 7.22 -55.58 2.08
CA VAL A 132 6.46 -56.24 1.01
C VAL A 132 6.69 -55.53 -0.32
N PHE A 133 6.65 -54.20 -0.33
CA PHE A 133 6.95 -53.43 -1.53
C PHE A 133 8.41 -53.59 -1.98
N LEU A 134 9.38 -53.68 -1.06
CA LEU A 134 10.79 -53.90 -1.40
C LEU A 134 10.99 -55.25 -2.11
N ASN A 135 10.26 -56.30 -1.74
CA ASN A 135 10.32 -57.59 -2.45
C ASN A 135 9.80 -57.48 -3.89
N VAL A 136 8.74 -56.68 -4.11
CA VAL A 136 8.21 -56.39 -5.46
C VAL A 136 9.17 -55.50 -6.25
N LEU A 137 9.83 -54.54 -5.60
CA LEU A 137 10.85 -53.68 -6.21
C LEU A 137 12.08 -54.47 -6.68
N LYS A 138 12.42 -55.57 -6.00
CA LYS A 138 13.53 -56.48 -6.33
C LYS A 138 13.19 -57.48 -7.46
N GLU A 139 11.94 -57.54 -7.90
CA GLU A 139 11.55 -58.41 -9.01
C GLU A 139 12.09 -57.87 -10.35
N ASP A 140 12.86 -58.69 -11.07
CA ASP A 140 13.56 -58.28 -12.30
C ASP A 140 12.59 -57.84 -13.42
N SER A 141 11.37 -58.41 -13.43
CA SER A 141 10.28 -58.07 -14.36
C SER A 141 9.78 -56.63 -14.13
N PHE A 142 9.64 -56.23 -12.86
CA PHE A 142 9.13 -54.92 -12.46
C PHE A 142 10.21 -53.85 -12.60
N ARG A 143 11.44 -54.17 -12.22
CA ARG A 143 12.60 -53.28 -12.38
C ARG A 143 12.82 -52.90 -13.85
N LYS A 144 12.79 -53.86 -14.77
CA LYS A 144 12.91 -53.61 -16.23
C LYS A 144 11.77 -52.74 -16.77
N ARG A 145 10.55 -52.91 -16.26
CA ARG A 145 9.39 -52.09 -16.64
C ARG A 145 9.55 -50.64 -16.14
N MET A 146 9.97 -50.46 -14.89
CA MET A 146 10.17 -49.13 -14.29
C MET A 146 11.35 -48.37 -14.88
N GLU A 147 12.43 -49.05 -15.26
CA GLU A 147 13.56 -48.44 -15.98
C GLU A 147 13.17 -48.01 -17.41
N LYS A 148 12.22 -48.69 -18.04
CA LYS A 148 11.70 -48.36 -19.38
C LYS A 148 10.69 -47.21 -19.36
N ASP A 149 9.67 -47.29 -18.51
CA ASP A 149 8.52 -46.38 -18.53
C ASP A 149 8.78 -45.11 -17.71
N ARG A 150 9.57 -45.21 -16.61
CA ARG A 150 9.99 -44.11 -15.72
C ARG A 150 8.84 -43.23 -15.22
N ARG A 151 7.64 -43.80 -15.11
CA ARG A 151 6.44 -43.13 -14.59
C ARG A 151 6.37 -43.24 -13.08
N ALA A 152 6.13 -42.12 -12.40
CA ALA A 152 5.97 -42.10 -10.95
C ALA A 152 4.60 -42.65 -10.51
N GLU A 153 3.61 -42.53 -11.40
CA GLU A 153 2.26 -43.08 -11.25
C GLU A 153 2.30 -44.59 -10.97
N ASP A 154 3.11 -45.32 -11.74
CA ASP A 154 3.16 -46.78 -11.70
C ASP A 154 3.79 -47.29 -10.39
N LEU A 155 4.80 -46.58 -9.86
CA LEU A 155 5.38 -46.88 -8.54
C LEU A 155 4.36 -46.66 -7.42
N LEU A 156 3.59 -45.57 -7.48
CA LEU A 156 2.57 -45.25 -6.49
C LEU A 156 1.39 -46.24 -6.54
N LEU A 157 0.95 -46.65 -7.73
CA LEU A 157 -0.09 -47.66 -7.94
C LEU A 157 0.29 -49.01 -7.34
N ILE A 158 1.52 -49.44 -7.58
CA ILE A 158 1.98 -50.76 -7.15
C ILE A 158 2.26 -50.75 -5.65
N PHE A 159 2.77 -49.63 -5.10
CA PHE A 159 2.85 -49.45 -3.66
C PHE A 159 1.47 -49.50 -3.00
N TYR A 160 0.49 -48.75 -3.53
CA TYR A 160 -0.88 -48.75 -3.04
C TYR A 160 -1.52 -50.14 -3.10
N SER A 161 -1.41 -50.86 -4.22
CA SER A 161 -1.95 -52.21 -4.37
C SER A 161 -1.38 -53.19 -3.34
N ASN A 162 -0.08 -53.10 -3.05
CA ASN A 162 0.57 -53.94 -2.04
C ASN A 162 0.22 -53.52 -0.61
N ALA A 163 0.08 -52.21 -0.35
CA ALA A 163 -0.37 -51.69 0.94
C ALA A 163 -1.81 -52.14 1.25
N VAL A 164 -2.72 -52.07 0.28
CA VAL A 164 -4.10 -52.60 0.39
C VAL A 164 -4.09 -54.11 0.69
N LYS A 165 -3.28 -54.89 -0.04
CA LYS A 165 -3.20 -56.35 0.16
C LYS A 165 -2.62 -56.73 1.52
N GLU A 166 -1.64 -56.00 2.03
CA GLU A 166 -1.00 -56.32 3.31
C GLU A 166 -1.86 -55.86 4.50
N MET A 167 -2.51 -54.70 4.39
CA MET A 167 -3.38 -54.15 5.43
C MET A 167 -4.77 -54.80 5.47
N GLY A 168 -5.21 -55.39 4.36
CA GLY A 168 -6.47 -56.15 4.27
C GLY A 168 -6.37 -57.62 4.73
N LYS A 169 -5.19 -58.13 5.09
CA LYS A 169 -5.02 -59.51 5.59
C LYS A 169 -5.57 -59.63 7.02
N GLY A 170 -6.71 -60.31 7.16
CA GLY A 170 -7.24 -60.76 8.46
C GLY A 170 -8.28 -59.84 9.12
N LYS A 171 -9.01 -59.00 8.36
CA LYS A 171 -10.08 -58.14 8.87
C LYS A 171 -11.43 -58.39 8.18
N GLU A 172 -12.53 -58.32 8.94
CA GLU A 172 -13.90 -58.46 8.44
C GLU A 172 -14.33 -57.28 7.55
N HIS A 173 -15.29 -57.53 6.65
CA HIS A 173 -15.64 -56.71 5.49
C HIS A 173 -16.24 -55.31 5.82
N ASP A 174 -16.40 -54.93 7.09
CA ASP A 174 -17.08 -53.70 7.51
C ASP A 174 -16.18 -52.67 8.24
N ASP A 175 -14.89 -52.98 8.43
CA ASP A 175 -13.93 -52.08 9.10
C ASP A 175 -13.18 -51.22 8.08
N ASP A 176 -13.67 -50.02 7.75
CA ASP A 176 -13.01 -49.11 6.79
C ASP A 176 -11.75 -48.41 7.34
N SER A 177 -11.39 -48.66 8.61
CA SER A 177 -10.24 -48.04 9.28
C SER A 177 -8.88 -48.36 8.64
N TRP A 178 -8.75 -49.52 7.98
CA TRP A 178 -7.50 -49.91 7.32
C TRP A 178 -7.23 -49.14 6.03
N LYS A 179 -8.26 -48.61 5.36
CA LYS A 179 -8.11 -47.80 4.15
C LYS A 179 -7.38 -46.48 4.45
N LEU A 180 -7.66 -45.86 5.58
CA LEU A 180 -6.98 -44.64 6.05
C LEU A 180 -5.51 -44.91 6.44
N MET A 181 -5.23 -46.07 7.04
CA MET A 181 -3.85 -46.48 7.31
C MET A 181 -3.06 -46.74 6.01
N VAL A 182 -3.73 -47.24 4.96
CA VAL A 182 -3.13 -47.36 3.62
C VAL A 182 -2.78 -45.99 3.06
N ASP A 183 -3.69 -45.01 3.16
CA ASP A 183 -3.44 -43.64 2.68
C ASP A 183 -2.26 -43.00 3.43
N ARG A 184 -2.14 -43.21 4.75
CA ARG A 184 -0.98 -42.80 5.55
C ARG A 184 0.32 -43.48 5.12
N HIS A 185 0.31 -44.77 4.85
CA HIS A 185 1.50 -45.49 4.35
C HIS A 185 1.92 -44.97 2.96
N VAL A 186 0.97 -44.62 2.11
CA VAL A 186 1.21 -44.03 0.78
C VAL A 186 1.78 -42.62 0.91
N ALA A 187 1.28 -41.80 1.84
CA ALA A 187 1.83 -40.47 2.11
C ALA A 187 3.30 -40.54 2.54
N LEU A 188 3.64 -41.48 3.43
CA LEU A 188 5.02 -41.72 3.85
C LEU A 188 5.89 -42.21 2.67
N PHE A 189 5.33 -43.00 1.76
CA PHE A 189 6.06 -43.42 0.56
C PHE A 189 6.29 -42.25 -0.42
N VAL A 190 5.28 -41.41 -0.67
CA VAL A 190 5.41 -40.18 -1.48
C VAL A 190 6.46 -39.23 -0.89
N ARG A 191 6.46 -39.07 0.44
CA ARG A 191 7.47 -38.31 1.17
C ARG A 191 8.87 -38.89 0.97
N LEU A 192 9.03 -40.21 1.02
CA LEU A 192 10.30 -40.87 0.77
C LEU A 192 10.80 -40.65 -0.67
N LEU A 193 9.90 -40.66 -1.66
CA LEU A 193 10.24 -40.32 -3.05
C LEU A 193 10.73 -38.86 -3.17
N ALA A 194 10.03 -37.91 -2.54
CA ALA A 194 10.40 -36.51 -2.54
C ALA A 194 11.77 -36.25 -1.88
N LEU A 195 12.07 -36.93 -0.77
CA LEU A 195 13.37 -36.86 -0.10
C LEU A 195 14.49 -37.49 -0.94
N THR A 196 14.22 -38.60 -1.63
CA THR A 196 15.19 -39.24 -2.52
C THR A 196 15.53 -38.35 -3.73
N LEU A 197 14.54 -37.62 -4.26
CA LEU A 197 14.77 -36.61 -5.31
C LEU A 197 15.58 -35.41 -4.81
N LYS A 198 15.40 -35.00 -3.55
CA LYS A 198 16.08 -33.85 -2.96
C LYS A 198 17.55 -34.14 -2.63
N ASP A 199 17.84 -35.32 -2.09
CA ASP A 199 19.20 -35.68 -1.64
C ASP A 199 20.20 -35.89 -2.79
N HIS A 200 19.71 -36.23 -3.99
CA HIS A 200 20.52 -36.37 -5.21
C HIS A 200 20.44 -35.15 -6.14
N GLU A 201 19.94 -34.01 -5.65
CA GLU A 201 19.71 -32.75 -6.38
C GLU A 201 18.80 -32.82 -7.63
N TRP A 202 18.20 -33.98 -7.93
CA TRP A 202 17.26 -34.17 -9.05
C TRP A 202 16.00 -33.30 -8.95
N SER A 203 15.70 -32.76 -7.76
CA SER A 203 14.66 -31.76 -7.56
C SER A 203 14.89 -30.44 -8.31
N LYS A 204 16.15 -30.08 -8.62
CA LYS A 204 16.47 -28.86 -9.39
C LYS A 204 16.17 -29.05 -10.88
N ASP A 205 16.40 -30.24 -11.41
CA ASP A 205 16.18 -30.58 -12.82
C ASP A 205 14.70 -30.87 -13.14
N ARG A 206 13.90 -31.27 -12.13
CA ARG A 206 12.47 -31.59 -12.29
C ARG A 206 11.60 -31.01 -11.16
N PRO A 207 11.44 -29.67 -11.12
CA PRO A 207 10.65 -29.01 -10.07
C PRO A 207 9.16 -29.38 -10.14
N GLU A 208 8.64 -29.71 -11.33
CA GLU A 208 7.24 -30.12 -11.51
C GLU A 208 6.92 -31.44 -10.80
N LEU A 209 7.79 -32.45 -10.90
CA LEU A 209 7.61 -33.72 -10.22
C LEU A 209 7.70 -33.55 -8.69
N ALA A 210 8.66 -32.75 -8.22
CA ALA A 210 8.84 -32.48 -6.79
C ALA A 210 7.64 -31.72 -6.18
N ASN A 211 7.13 -30.70 -6.88
CA ASN A 211 5.94 -29.96 -6.44
C ASN A 211 4.70 -30.86 -6.41
N ARG A 212 4.52 -31.74 -7.41
CA ARG A 212 3.39 -32.67 -7.45
C ARG A 212 3.42 -33.69 -6.31
N LEU A 213 4.58 -34.27 -6.01
CA LEU A 213 4.74 -35.19 -4.87
C LEU A 213 4.46 -34.47 -3.55
N THR A 214 4.90 -33.21 -3.40
CA THR A 214 4.63 -32.41 -2.20
C THR A 214 3.13 -32.09 -2.04
N VAL A 215 2.44 -31.78 -3.14
CA VAL A 215 0.98 -31.54 -3.13
C VAL A 215 0.21 -32.82 -2.77
N LEU A 216 0.61 -33.97 -3.32
CA LEU A 216 0.02 -35.26 -2.95
C LEU A 216 0.28 -35.64 -1.49
N GLU A 217 1.50 -35.44 -0.99
CA GLU A 217 1.85 -35.65 0.42
C GLU A 217 0.95 -34.80 1.32
N ASN A 218 0.81 -33.50 1.04
CA ASN A 218 -0.03 -32.60 1.83
C ASN A 218 -1.50 -32.99 1.76
N LYS A 219 -2.03 -33.38 0.59
CA LYS A 219 -3.42 -33.82 0.44
C LYS A 219 -3.71 -35.10 1.22
N LEU A 220 -2.79 -36.08 1.21
CA LEU A 220 -2.94 -37.34 1.94
C LEU A 220 -2.74 -37.17 3.45
N LEU A 221 -1.87 -36.27 3.91
CA LEU A 221 -1.65 -35.98 5.33
C LEU A 221 -2.74 -35.09 5.95
N LEU A 222 -3.36 -34.20 5.17
CA LEU A 222 -4.51 -33.40 5.62
C LEU A 222 -5.68 -34.33 6.00
N GLN A 223 -5.87 -35.44 5.28
CA GLN A 223 -6.88 -36.45 5.57
C GLN A 223 -6.62 -37.22 6.88
N ASP A 224 -5.36 -37.35 7.31
CA ASP A 224 -4.95 -37.98 8.58
C ASP A 224 -5.13 -37.02 9.79
N GLN A 225 -4.84 -35.72 9.60
CA GLN A 225 -5.04 -34.71 10.65
C GLN A 225 -6.51 -34.37 10.92
N ASP A 226 -7.37 -34.43 9.91
CA ASP A 226 -8.81 -34.13 10.04
C ASP A 226 -9.54 -35.16 10.92
N LEU A 227 -8.92 -36.32 11.16
CA LEU A 227 -9.47 -37.37 12.02
C LEU A 227 -8.67 -37.62 13.31
N MET A 228 -7.40 -37.21 13.45
CA MET A 228 -6.70 -37.30 14.75
C MET A 228 -7.31 -36.36 15.82
N GLN A 229 -8.18 -35.42 15.43
CA GLN A 229 -9.03 -34.62 16.34
C GLN A 229 -10.37 -35.31 16.72
N THR A 230 -10.59 -36.58 16.36
CA THR A 230 -11.88 -37.29 16.59
C THR A 230 -11.98 -38.08 17.89
N ASN A 231 -11.34 -37.63 18.97
CA ASN A 231 -11.68 -38.10 20.33
C ASN A 231 -12.60 -37.12 21.08
N GLY A 232 -13.61 -36.63 20.36
CA GLY A 232 -14.79 -35.93 20.88
C GLY A 232 -15.95 -36.13 19.89
N PRO A 233 -17.21 -36.28 20.35
CA PRO A 233 -18.32 -36.67 19.49
C PRO A 233 -18.77 -35.48 18.64
N THR A 234 -18.02 -35.16 17.59
CA THR A 234 -18.36 -34.12 16.62
C THR A 234 -17.77 -34.51 15.28
N SER A 235 -18.49 -35.37 14.54
CA SER A 235 -18.22 -35.64 13.13
C SER A 235 -18.73 -34.45 12.30
N THR A 236 -17.83 -33.58 11.88
CA THR A 236 -18.09 -32.51 10.91
C THR A 236 -17.94 -33.06 9.49
N THR A 237 -19.06 -33.36 8.83
CA THR A 237 -19.05 -33.68 7.38
C THR A 237 -19.05 -32.39 6.56
N GLU A 238 -17.95 -32.12 5.85
CA GLU A 238 -17.90 -31.13 4.77
C GLU A 238 -18.79 -31.62 3.61
N SER A 239 -19.92 -30.96 3.41
CA SER A 239 -20.69 -31.03 2.16
C SER A 239 -20.54 -29.71 1.44
N VAL A 240 -20.24 -29.76 0.14
CA VAL A 240 -20.41 -28.63 -0.80
C VAL A 240 -21.86 -28.16 -0.69
N GLY A 241 -22.09 -27.18 0.17
CA GLY A 241 -23.40 -26.66 0.49
C GLY A 241 -23.90 -25.76 -0.63
N THR A 242 -25.19 -25.87 -0.91
CA THR A 242 -25.97 -24.86 -1.63
C THR A 242 -25.60 -23.46 -1.16
N LEU A 243 -25.37 -22.54 -2.10
CA LEU A 243 -25.07 -21.14 -1.84
C LEU A 243 -26.02 -20.57 -0.76
N SER A 244 -25.46 -20.06 0.34
CA SER A 244 -26.26 -19.41 1.39
C SER A 244 -26.48 -17.96 0.99
N TYR A 245 -27.73 -17.58 0.74
CA TYR A 245 -28.09 -16.17 0.46
C TYR A 245 -28.23 -15.34 1.74
N ASN A 246 -27.69 -15.81 2.87
CA ASN A 246 -27.74 -15.10 4.14
C ASN A 246 -26.50 -14.21 4.31
N VAL A 247 -26.71 -12.91 4.55
CA VAL A 247 -25.62 -11.93 4.75
C VAL A 247 -24.72 -12.29 5.93
N LYS A 248 -25.20 -13.05 6.92
CA LYS A 248 -24.38 -13.54 8.04
C LYS A 248 -23.22 -14.44 7.61
N ASP A 249 -23.34 -15.07 6.44
CA ASP A 249 -22.30 -15.92 5.87
C ASP A 249 -21.41 -15.15 4.86
N MET A 250 -21.64 -13.84 4.68
CA MET A 250 -20.94 -12.98 3.71
C MET A 250 -20.06 -11.92 4.42
N PRO A 251 -18.79 -12.22 4.72
CA PRO A 251 -17.94 -11.34 5.53
C PRO A 251 -17.65 -9.98 4.87
N LEU A 252 -17.39 -9.94 3.56
CA LEU A 252 -17.15 -8.69 2.84
C LEU A 252 -18.42 -7.81 2.77
N VAL A 253 -19.60 -8.41 2.64
CA VAL A 253 -20.88 -7.69 2.64
C VAL A 253 -21.14 -7.05 4.00
N GLN A 254 -20.88 -7.79 5.08
CA GLN A 254 -20.97 -7.24 6.44
C GLN A 254 -20.00 -6.08 6.65
N HIS A 255 -18.78 -6.19 6.11
CA HIS A 255 -17.78 -5.13 6.20
C HIS A 255 -18.21 -3.86 5.45
N VAL A 256 -18.70 -4.01 4.20
CA VAL A 256 -19.28 -2.88 3.44
C VAL A 256 -20.43 -2.24 4.22
N ALA A 257 -21.33 -3.02 4.78
CA ALA A 257 -22.44 -2.49 5.58
C ALA A 257 -21.94 -1.65 6.77
N LYS A 258 -20.92 -2.12 7.50
CA LYS A 258 -20.31 -1.39 8.61
C LYS A 258 -19.67 -0.06 8.19
N ILE A 259 -18.88 -0.06 7.11
CA ILE A 259 -18.23 1.16 6.60
C ILE A 259 -19.25 2.26 6.30
N PHE A 260 -20.38 1.90 5.70
CA PHE A 260 -21.44 2.82 5.33
C PHE A 260 -22.49 3.06 6.43
N GLY A 261 -22.32 2.48 7.62
CA GLY A 261 -23.25 2.62 8.74
C GLY A 261 -24.62 1.97 8.52
N MET A 262 -24.70 0.97 7.65
CA MET A 262 -25.92 0.20 7.35
C MET A 262 -26.03 -1.03 8.24
N THR A 263 -27.27 -1.40 8.57
CA THR A 263 -27.55 -2.61 9.34
C THR A 263 -27.47 -3.86 8.45
N ILE A 264 -27.21 -5.02 9.08
CA ILE A 264 -27.21 -6.32 8.37
C ILE A 264 -28.58 -6.62 7.74
N SER A 265 -29.67 -6.12 8.34
CA SER A 265 -31.02 -6.28 7.80
C SER A 265 -31.24 -5.48 6.52
N GLU A 266 -30.73 -4.25 6.45
CA GLU A 266 -30.79 -3.42 5.24
C GLU A 266 -29.96 -4.04 4.12
N ALA A 267 -28.75 -4.51 4.43
CA ALA A 267 -27.91 -5.22 3.46
C ALA A 267 -28.59 -6.50 2.93
N GLN A 268 -29.27 -7.26 3.79
CA GLN A 268 -30.02 -8.45 3.38
C GLN A 268 -31.19 -8.09 2.46
N SER A 269 -31.97 -7.05 2.80
CA SER A 269 -33.07 -6.58 1.96
C SER A 269 -32.60 -6.10 0.59
N GLU A 270 -31.42 -5.49 0.51
CA GLU A 270 -30.87 -4.96 -0.73
C GLU A 270 -30.35 -6.08 -1.65
N ILE A 271 -29.71 -7.11 -1.08
CA ILE A 271 -29.34 -8.34 -1.80
C ILE A 271 -30.57 -9.11 -2.28
N ASP A 272 -31.58 -9.30 -1.43
CA ASP A 272 -32.79 -10.04 -1.81
C ASP A 272 -33.57 -9.37 -2.94
N LYS A 273 -33.54 -8.03 -2.99
CA LYS A 273 -34.15 -7.25 -4.07
C LYS A 273 -33.42 -7.41 -5.40
N HIS A 274 -32.10 -7.53 -5.40
CA HIS A 274 -31.29 -7.50 -6.61
C HIS A 274 -30.63 -8.83 -7.01
N LYS A 275 -30.82 -9.92 -6.24
CA LYS A 275 -30.23 -11.24 -6.51
C LYS A 275 -30.57 -11.84 -7.88
N SER A 276 -31.69 -11.44 -8.49
CA SER A 276 -32.04 -11.86 -9.86
C SER A 276 -31.19 -11.17 -10.93
N THR A 277 -30.63 -10.01 -10.62
CA THR A 277 -29.86 -9.16 -11.53
C THR A 277 -28.36 -9.30 -11.28
N TRP A 278 -27.94 -9.36 -10.02
CA TRP A 278 -26.55 -9.49 -9.61
C TRP A 278 -26.10 -10.95 -9.67
N THR A 279 -25.94 -11.44 -10.89
CA THR A 279 -25.57 -12.83 -11.17
C THR A 279 -24.16 -12.92 -11.74
N GLU A 280 -23.54 -14.09 -11.66
CA GLU A 280 -22.22 -14.34 -12.24
C GLU A 280 -22.27 -14.25 -13.77
N LYS A 281 -23.45 -14.52 -14.36
CA LYS A 281 -23.72 -14.28 -15.79
C LYS A 281 -23.66 -12.80 -16.16
N ALA A 282 -24.24 -11.92 -15.34
CA ALA A 282 -24.18 -10.48 -15.56
C ALA A 282 -22.73 -9.97 -15.44
N ALA A 283 -21.96 -10.47 -14.47
CA ALA A 283 -20.53 -10.15 -14.36
C ALA A 283 -19.73 -10.61 -15.59
N LEU A 284 -20.02 -11.81 -16.13
CA LEU A 284 -19.39 -12.29 -17.36
C LEU A 284 -19.77 -11.43 -18.58
N GLN A 285 -21.03 -10.97 -18.65
CA GLN A 285 -21.49 -10.08 -19.71
C GLN A 285 -20.81 -8.71 -19.64
N ASP A 286 -20.61 -8.15 -18.45
CA ASP A 286 -19.88 -6.90 -18.25
C ASP A 286 -18.45 -7.01 -18.78
N LEU A 287 -17.74 -8.11 -18.47
CA LEU A 287 -16.38 -8.35 -18.96
C LEU A 287 -16.30 -8.52 -20.49
N LYS A 288 -17.26 -9.23 -21.09
CA LYS A 288 -17.35 -9.35 -22.56
C LYS A 288 -17.61 -8.00 -23.23
N THR A 289 -18.50 -7.21 -22.65
CA THR A 289 -18.84 -5.87 -23.13
C THR A 289 -17.64 -4.94 -23.00
N TYR A 290 -16.90 -5.01 -21.89
CA TYR A 290 -15.65 -4.28 -21.69
C TYR A 290 -14.58 -4.68 -22.72
N GLN A 291 -14.40 -5.99 -22.97
CA GLN A 291 -13.47 -6.48 -24.00
C GLN A 291 -13.86 -6.02 -25.41
N ALA A 292 -15.16 -5.98 -25.74
CA ALA A 292 -15.63 -5.44 -27.00
C ALA A 292 -15.32 -3.94 -27.12
N HIS A 293 -15.56 -3.16 -26.06
CA HIS A 293 -15.23 -1.74 -26.02
C HIS A 293 -13.72 -1.45 -26.16
N LEU A 294 -12.87 -2.32 -25.58
CA LEU A 294 -11.41 -2.26 -25.72
C LEU A 294 -10.95 -2.54 -27.16
N ASN A 295 -11.55 -3.53 -27.83
CA ASN A 295 -11.19 -3.90 -29.20
C ASN A 295 -11.69 -2.87 -30.23
N LEU A 296 -12.90 -2.35 -30.01
CA LEU A 296 -13.54 -1.35 -30.87
C LEU A 296 -13.07 0.09 -30.61
N GLN A 297 -12.20 0.30 -29.61
CA GLN A 297 -11.65 1.61 -29.22
C GLN A 297 -12.73 2.69 -29.01
N THR A 298 -13.83 2.32 -28.37
CA THR A 298 -15.00 3.20 -28.18
C THR A 298 -14.78 4.35 -27.16
N HIS A 299 -13.54 4.59 -26.72
CA HIS A 299 -13.13 5.52 -25.64
C HIS A 299 -13.84 5.32 -24.29
N LYS A 300 -14.62 4.24 -24.11
CA LYS A 300 -15.23 3.83 -22.83
C LYS A 300 -14.25 3.09 -21.91
N THR A 301 -13.12 2.65 -22.46
CA THR A 301 -11.98 2.09 -21.73
C THR A 301 -10.79 3.02 -21.94
N LEU A 302 -9.70 2.82 -21.17
CA LEU A 302 -8.47 3.56 -21.42
C LEU A 302 -8.04 3.43 -22.89
N SER A 303 -7.71 4.56 -23.46
CA SER A 303 -7.38 4.78 -24.86
C SER A 303 -5.94 5.26 -24.97
N ARG A 304 -5.43 5.36 -26.20
CA ARG A 304 -4.08 5.88 -26.44
C ARG A 304 -3.92 7.33 -25.96
N ASP A 305 -4.99 8.11 -26.05
CA ASP A 305 -5.00 9.53 -25.67
C ASP A 305 -4.88 9.74 -24.15
N ASP A 306 -5.06 8.68 -23.34
CA ASP A 306 -4.95 8.74 -21.89
C ASP A 306 -3.49 8.58 -21.39
N PHE A 307 -2.53 8.33 -22.29
CA PHE A 307 -1.11 8.09 -21.97
C PHE A 307 -0.20 9.10 -22.68
N GLU A 308 0.88 9.51 -22.03
CA GLU A 308 1.89 10.38 -22.66
C GLU A 308 2.75 9.64 -23.68
N SER A 309 2.95 8.32 -23.47
CA SER A 309 3.81 7.49 -24.29
C SER A 309 3.07 6.29 -24.86
N ASP A 310 3.39 5.97 -26.12
CA ASP A 310 2.86 4.79 -26.82
C ASP A 310 3.23 3.49 -26.11
N GLU A 311 4.44 3.44 -25.55
CA GLU A 311 4.94 2.30 -24.78
C GLU A 311 4.08 2.05 -23.53
N GLY A 312 3.62 3.12 -22.86
CA GLY A 312 2.73 3.02 -21.70
C GLY A 312 1.39 2.38 -22.06
N TYR A 313 0.76 2.86 -23.14
CA TYR A 313 -0.52 2.32 -23.62
C TYR A 313 -0.37 0.87 -24.11
N ASP A 314 0.64 0.56 -24.92
CA ASP A 314 0.86 -0.78 -25.44
C ASP A 314 1.19 -1.79 -24.33
N GLY A 315 1.96 -1.35 -23.32
CA GLY A 315 2.24 -2.13 -22.12
C GLY A 315 0.98 -2.49 -21.35
N TRP A 316 0.12 -1.50 -21.07
CA TRP A 316 -1.16 -1.71 -20.39
C TRP A 316 -2.09 -2.61 -21.21
N LYS A 317 -2.28 -2.33 -22.50
CA LYS A 317 -3.16 -3.10 -23.39
C LYS A 317 -2.73 -4.56 -23.49
N LYS A 318 -1.41 -4.82 -23.51
CA LYS A 318 -0.84 -6.17 -23.56
C LYS A 318 -1.09 -6.96 -22.28
N SER A 319 -1.12 -6.32 -21.11
CA SER A 319 -1.50 -6.99 -19.84
C SER A 319 -3.02 -7.17 -19.71
N GLU A 320 -3.82 -6.24 -20.22
CA GLU A 320 -5.27 -6.23 -20.02
C GLU A 320 -5.97 -7.44 -20.65
N GLY A 321 -5.58 -7.83 -21.87
CA GLY A 321 -6.20 -8.95 -22.59
C GLY A 321 -6.11 -10.32 -21.88
N PRO A 322 -4.90 -10.78 -21.51
CA PRO A 322 -4.72 -11.99 -20.71
C PRO A 322 -5.46 -11.95 -19.37
N ASP A 323 -5.42 -10.82 -18.66
CA ASP A 323 -6.06 -10.66 -17.35
C ASP A 323 -7.59 -10.75 -17.45
N LEU A 324 -8.20 -10.15 -18.47
CA LEU A 324 -9.64 -10.30 -18.75
C LEU A 324 -9.99 -11.75 -19.04
N SER A 325 -9.19 -12.43 -19.86
CA SER A 325 -9.40 -13.83 -20.22
C SER A 325 -9.33 -14.75 -19.00
N GLN A 326 -8.34 -14.54 -18.12
CA GLN A 326 -8.20 -15.28 -16.87
C GLN A 326 -9.38 -15.04 -15.93
N MET A 327 -9.88 -13.80 -15.84
CA MET A 327 -11.03 -13.48 -15.00
C MET A 327 -12.32 -14.14 -15.52
N MET A 328 -12.56 -14.12 -16.83
CA MET A 328 -13.69 -14.81 -17.44
C MET A 328 -13.61 -16.33 -17.20
N LEU A 329 -12.42 -16.92 -17.34
CA LEU A 329 -12.20 -18.34 -17.03
C LEU A 329 -12.46 -18.66 -15.56
N ALA A 330 -12.02 -17.80 -14.62
CA ALA A 330 -12.27 -17.99 -13.20
C ALA A 330 -13.77 -18.01 -12.88
N ILE A 331 -14.56 -17.10 -13.47
CA ILE A 331 -16.03 -17.06 -13.33
C ILE A 331 -16.66 -18.33 -13.91
N MET A 332 -16.21 -18.79 -15.08
CA MET A 332 -16.70 -20.03 -15.70
C MET A 332 -16.33 -21.29 -14.90
N GLN A 333 -15.18 -21.31 -14.23
CA GLN A 333 -14.75 -22.40 -13.36
C GLN A 333 -15.56 -22.47 -12.07
N SER A 334 -15.93 -21.31 -11.49
CA SER A 334 -16.82 -21.26 -10.32
C SER A 334 -18.25 -21.69 -10.64
N HIS A 335 -18.71 -21.55 -11.90
CA HIS A 335 -20.06 -21.92 -12.34
C HIS A 335 -20.05 -22.71 -13.67
N PRO A 336 -19.83 -24.04 -13.61
CA PRO A 336 -19.72 -24.88 -14.81
C PRO A 336 -21.01 -24.96 -15.64
N ASP A 337 -22.16 -24.57 -15.08
CA ASP A 337 -23.43 -24.51 -15.82
C ASP A 337 -23.51 -23.32 -16.79
N LEU A 338 -22.75 -22.23 -16.54
CA LEU A 338 -22.62 -21.13 -17.49
C LEU A 338 -21.87 -21.56 -18.77
N ALA A 339 -20.90 -22.46 -18.63
CA ALA A 339 -20.12 -22.99 -19.75
C ALA A 339 -20.96 -23.83 -20.73
N LYS A 340 -22.04 -24.47 -20.26
CA LYS A 340 -22.96 -25.27 -21.10
C LYS A 340 -23.97 -24.41 -21.86
N SER A 341 -24.20 -23.18 -21.43
CA SER A 341 -25.20 -22.25 -21.99
C SER A 341 -24.62 -21.26 -23.02
N THR A 342 -23.32 -21.34 -23.33
CA THR A 342 -22.65 -20.44 -24.27
C THR A 342 -22.31 -21.19 -25.57
N PRO A 343 -23.03 -20.95 -26.69
CA PRO A 343 -22.57 -21.43 -27.99
C PRO A 343 -21.43 -20.50 -28.47
N GLY A 344 -20.22 -21.04 -28.59
CA GLY A 344 -19.06 -20.29 -29.10
C GLY A 344 -17.76 -20.72 -28.42
N SER A 345 -16.91 -21.43 -29.17
CA SER A 345 -15.60 -21.92 -28.74
C SER A 345 -14.70 -20.78 -28.26
N LEU A 346 -14.04 -20.97 -27.11
CA LEU A 346 -12.95 -20.10 -26.63
C LEU A 346 -11.70 -20.25 -27.52
N PRO A 347 -10.84 -19.21 -27.62
CA PRO A 347 -9.58 -19.27 -28.36
C PRO A 347 -8.54 -20.13 -27.65
N GLN A 348 -7.98 -21.09 -28.38
CA GLN A 348 -6.92 -21.97 -27.94
C GLN A 348 -5.56 -21.25 -28.00
N PHE A 349 -4.89 -21.09 -26.87
CA PHE A 349 -3.57 -20.47 -26.78
C PHE A 349 -2.51 -21.41 -27.39
N ASN A 350 -1.86 -20.99 -28.48
CA ASN A 350 -0.75 -21.72 -29.09
C ASN A 350 0.57 -21.03 -28.67
N SER A 351 1.24 -21.57 -27.65
CA SER A 351 2.57 -21.10 -27.23
C SER A 351 3.65 -22.00 -27.83
N SER A 352 4.18 -21.62 -29.00
CA SER A 352 5.40 -22.23 -29.53
C SER A 352 6.28 -21.17 -30.19
N SER A 353 7.21 -20.63 -29.43
CA SER A 353 8.41 -19.96 -29.92
C SER A 353 9.61 -20.80 -29.52
N HIS A 354 10.14 -21.60 -30.46
CA HIS A 354 11.54 -22.01 -30.45
C HIS A 354 12.01 -22.35 -31.87
N ASP A 355 13.10 -21.70 -32.26
CA ASP A 355 13.90 -21.89 -33.47
C ASP A 355 14.28 -23.35 -33.73
N ASN A 356 14.25 -23.73 -35.01
CA ASN A 356 15.33 -24.51 -35.62
C ASN A 356 15.34 -24.31 -37.15
N SER A 357 16.51 -23.96 -37.65
CA SER A 357 16.91 -23.77 -39.04
C SER A 357 16.98 -25.08 -39.84
N ASP A 358 16.49 -25.07 -41.10
CA ASP A 358 17.32 -25.31 -42.30
C ASP A 358 16.50 -25.43 -43.62
N LEU A 359 16.87 -24.57 -44.60
CA LEU A 359 17.09 -24.79 -46.05
C LEU A 359 16.08 -25.66 -46.86
N SER A 360 15.53 -25.32 -48.04
CA SER A 360 15.85 -24.32 -49.07
C SER A 360 14.91 -24.44 -50.31
N ARG A 361 14.81 -23.36 -51.13
CA ARG A 361 14.39 -23.26 -52.57
C ARG A 361 12.86 -23.41 -52.86
N THR A 362 12.13 -22.51 -53.55
CA THR A 362 12.41 -21.70 -54.76
C THR A 362 11.47 -20.46 -54.88
N SER A 363 12.04 -19.36 -55.39
CA SER A 363 11.50 -18.38 -56.37
C SER A 363 10.07 -17.78 -56.28
N SER A 364 10.07 -16.44 -56.20
CA SER A 364 9.26 -15.43 -56.93
C SER A 364 7.97 -14.83 -56.32
N GLY A 365 8.05 -13.52 -56.02
CA GLY A 365 7.08 -12.54 -56.53
C GLY A 365 6.03 -11.90 -55.60
N ARG A 366 6.38 -10.73 -55.04
CA ARG A 366 5.52 -9.54 -54.74
C ARG A 366 4.54 -9.53 -53.53
N THR A 367 4.69 -8.42 -52.79
CA THR A 367 3.74 -7.61 -51.99
C THR A 367 3.27 -8.08 -50.60
N ASP A 368 3.60 -7.23 -49.61
CA ASP A 368 2.97 -6.93 -48.31
C ASP A 368 2.19 -8.03 -47.57
N ARG A 369 2.68 -8.39 -46.36
CA ARG A 369 1.84 -8.83 -45.22
C ARG A 369 2.67 -9.01 -43.94
N THR A 370 2.77 -7.95 -43.14
CA THR A 370 3.07 -8.05 -41.70
C THR A 370 1.77 -7.90 -40.91
N SER A 371 1.08 -9.02 -40.64
CA SER A 371 -0.08 -9.03 -39.74
C SER A 371 -0.37 -10.43 -39.20
N SER A 372 0.30 -10.83 -38.11
CA SER A 372 -0.24 -11.89 -37.23
C SER A 372 -1.27 -11.25 -36.29
N ILE A 373 -2.36 -10.77 -36.89
CA ILE A 373 -3.57 -10.36 -36.18
C ILE A 373 -4.34 -11.65 -35.90
N ILE A 374 -4.65 -11.90 -34.63
CA ILE A 374 -5.68 -12.86 -34.22
C ILE A 374 -7.00 -12.30 -34.75
N ASP A 375 -7.41 -12.77 -35.91
CA ASP A 375 -8.71 -12.46 -36.53
C ASP A 375 -9.57 -13.71 -36.39
N GLN A 376 -10.32 -13.80 -35.29
CA GLN A 376 -11.50 -14.65 -35.22
C GLN A 376 -12.71 -13.72 -35.05
N PRO A 377 -13.70 -13.78 -35.96
CA PRO A 377 -14.93 -13.03 -35.78
C PRO A 377 -15.69 -13.64 -34.60
N VAL A 378 -15.78 -12.87 -33.51
CA VAL A 378 -16.75 -13.13 -32.45
C VAL A 378 -18.13 -12.93 -33.06
N ASP A 379 -19.05 -13.87 -32.90
CA ASP A 379 -20.43 -13.74 -33.36
C ASP A 379 -21.13 -12.59 -32.60
N LEU A 380 -21.27 -11.45 -33.27
CA LEU A 380 -21.84 -10.21 -32.76
C LEU A 380 -23.38 -10.17 -32.80
N SER A 381 -24.03 -11.27 -33.22
CA SER A 381 -25.47 -11.30 -33.53
C SER A 381 -26.41 -11.12 -32.33
N GLY A 382 -25.90 -10.98 -31.10
CA GLY A 382 -26.69 -10.78 -29.87
C GLY A 382 -26.58 -9.38 -29.23
N LEU A 383 -25.78 -8.47 -29.78
CA LEU A 383 -25.57 -7.14 -29.20
C LEU A 383 -26.52 -6.13 -29.85
N SER A 384 -27.75 -6.03 -29.34
CA SER A 384 -28.60 -4.87 -29.63
C SER A 384 -28.00 -3.66 -28.93
N LEU A 385 -27.14 -2.92 -29.63
CA LEU A 385 -26.60 -1.64 -29.19
C LEU A 385 -27.70 -0.57 -29.37
N GLU A 386 -28.80 -0.67 -28.63
CA GLU A 386 -29.70 0.46 -28.47
C GLU A 386 -29.00 1.53 -27.64
N GLN A 387 -29.03 2.78 -28.12
CA GLN A 387 -28.57 3.96 -27.40
C GLN A 387 -29.49 4.18 -26.17
N SER A 388 -29.34 3.38 -25.12
CA SER A 388 -29.89 3.73 -23.80
C SER A 388 -28.92 4.66 -23.07
N ASP A 389 -29.46 5.52 -22.21
CA ASP A 389 -28.73 6.54 -21.44
C ASP A 389 -27.36 6.05 -20.93
N GLU A 390 -26.35 6.92 -21.03
CA GLU A 390 -24.91 6.70 -20.72
C GLU A 390 -24.62 6.12 -19.31
N SER A 391 -25.63 5.99 -18.44
CA SER A 391 -25.50 5.59 -17.04
C SER A 391 -25.48 4.08 -16.76
N ASP A 392 -26.04 3.22 -17.62
CA ASP A 392 -26.28 1.79 -17.27
C ASP A 392 -25.74 0.79 -18.31
N ILE A 393 -24.48 0.99 -18.75
CA ILE A 393 -23.83 0.05 -19.70
C ILE A 393 -23.43 -1.26 -19.03
N TYR A 394 -23.09 -1.23 -17.74
CA TYR A 394 -22.60 -2.37 -16.97
C TYR A 394 -23.39 -2.54 -15.68
N THR A 395 -23.47 -3.77 -15.18
CA THR A 395 -24.18 -4.09 -13.93
C THR A 395 -23.29 -3.87 -12.69
N PHE A 396 -22.01 -4.24 -12.79
CA PHE A 396 -21.03 -4.21 -11.71
C PHE A 396 -19.99 -3.10 -11.85
N ILE A 397 -19.71 -2.64 -13.08
CA ILE A 397 -18.69 -1.61 -13.36
C ILE A 397 -19.36 -0.22 -13.42
N PRO A 398 -19.05 0.72 -12.53
CA PRO A 398 -19.62 2.07 -12.60
C PRO A 398 -19.07 2.88 -13.79
N SER A 399 -19.87 3.82 -14.32
CA SER A 399 -19.45 4.73 -15.40
C SER A 399 -18.28 5.65 -15.00
N ASP A 400 -18.17 6.03 -13.72
CA ASP A 400 -17.02 6.76 -13.16
C ASP A 400 -16.38 5.96 -12.00
N SER A 401 -15.62 4.93 -12.36
CA SER A 401 -14.98 4.03 -11.41
C SER A 401 -13.94 4.70 -10.52
N ARG A 402 -13.23 5.70 -11.03
CA ARG A 402 -12.18 6.41 -10.29
C ARG A 402 -12.77 7.26 -9.16
N SER A 403 -13.74 8.11 -9.47
CA SER A 403 -14.31 9.00 -8.45
C SER A 403 -15.12 8.22 -7.41
N LEU A 404 -15.84 7.17 -7.83
CA LEU A 404 -16.58 6.31 -6.91
C LEU A 404 -15.64 5.52 -5.99
N TYR A 405 -14.54 4.99 -6.54
CA TYR A 405 -13.51 4.31 -5.76
C TYR A 405 -12.86 5.27 -4.74
N LYS A 406 -12.50 6.49 -5.16
CA LYS A 406 -11.97 7.53 -4.25
C LYS A 406 -12.91 7.78 -3.07
N TYR A 407 -14.21 7.89 -3.33
CA TYR A 407 -15.20 8.08 -2.28
C TYR A 407 -15.26 6.89 -1.31
N ILE A 408 -15.34 5.66 -1.84
CA ILE A 408 -15.32 4.44 -1.02
C ILE A 408 -14.05 4.36 -0.18
N LEU A 409 -12.90 4.67 -0.79
CA LEU A 409 -11.60 4.67 -0.12
C LEU A 409 -11.55 5.66 1.03
N SER A 410 -12.07 6.87 0.84
CA SER A 410 -12.16 7.90 1.91
C SER A 410 -13.03 7.43 3.08
N GLN A 411 -14.19 6.83 2.81
CA GLN A 411 -15.06 6.27 3.85
C GLN A 411 -14.41 5.09 4.58
N THR A 412 -13.73 4.22 3.83
CA THR A 412 -13.04 3.05 4.38
C THR A 412 -11.89 3.47 5.30
N LEU A 413 -11.08 4.44 4.88
CA LEU A 413 -9.98 4.96 5.69
C LEU A 413 -10.52 5.68 6.94
N ALA A 414 -11.61 6.46 6.83
CA ALA A 414 -12.25 7.10 7.98
C ALA A 414 -12.84 6.09 8.98
N HIS A 415 -13.37 4.96 8.50
CA HIS A 415 -13.85 3.87 9.33
C HIS A 415 -12.70 3.20 10.09
N ASP A 416 -11.64 2.79 9.38
CA ASP A 416 -10.50 2.10 9.99
C ASP A 416 -9.72 2.99 10.97
N LEU A 417 -9.62 4.30 10.71
CA LEU A 417 -9.02 5.26 11.65
C LEU A 417 -9.82 5.39 12.95
N ARG A 418 -11.16 5.42 12.88
CA ARG A 418 -12.02 5.45 14.07
C ARG A 418 -11.93 4.16 14.87
N ASP A 419 -12.00 3.00 14.20
CA ASP A 419 -11.87 1.70 14.86
C ASP A 419 -10.52 1.57 15.58
N ARG A 420 -9.44 2.09 14.99
CA ARG A 420 -8.12 2.15 15.63
C ARG A 420 -8.12 2.95 16.92
N GLU A 421 -8.80 4.10 16.98
CA GLU A 421 -8.92 4.90 18.21
C GLU A 421 -9.70 4.15 19.31
N PHE A 422 -10.74 3.42 18.93
CA PHE A 422 -11.49 2.56 19.85
C PHE A 422 -10.68 1.36 20.36
N GLU A 423 -9.83 0.76 19.53
CA GLU A 423 -8.93 -0.33 19.96
C GLU A 423 -7.76 0.18 20.81
N ALA A 424 -7.18 1.33 20.47
CA ALA A 424 -6.07 1.94 21.20
C ALA A 424 -6.47 2.39 22.63
N THR A 425 -7.74 2.76 22.83
CA THR A 425 -8.27 3.10 24.16
C THR A 425 -8.51 1.87 25.06
N GLN A 426 -8.48 0.65 24.51
CA GLN A 426 -8.73 -0.60 25.25
C GLN A 426 -7.47 -1.47 25.48
N ALA A 427 -6.36 -1.20 24.79
CA ALA A 427 -5.17 -2.08 24.84
C ALA A 427 -4.00 -1.49 25.67
N THR A 428 -3.60 -2.18 26.73
CA THR A 428 -2.34 -1.99 27.45
C THR A 428 -1.27 -2.96 26.93
N SER A 429 -0.52 -2.62 25.87
CA SER A 429 0.90 -3.03 25.67
C SER A 429 1.41 -2.79 24.25
N ASP A 430 2.56 -2.14 24.19
CA ASP A 430 3.73 -2.26 23.30
C ASP A 430 3.57 -2.76 21.84
N MET A 431 3.97 -1.83 20.95
CA MET A 431 4.13 -1.88 19.50
C MET A 431 2.86 -1.91 18.65
N PRO A 432 2.29 -0.73 18.32
CA PRO A 432 1.33 -0.65 17.23
C PRO A 432 2.10 -0.83 15.91
N SER A 433 1.99 -1.99 15.27
CA SER A 433 2.21 -2.02 13.82
C SER A 433 1.16 -1.10 13.21
N MET A 434 1.57 0.08 12.75
CA MET A 434 0.70 1.15 12.26
C MET A 434 0.08 0.74 10.91
N LYS A 435 -0.86 -0.22 10.94
CA LYS A 435 -1.59 -0.66 9.75
C LYS A 435 -2.70 0.35 9.50
N LEU A 436 -2.57 1.11 8.41
CA LEU A 436 -3.52 2.15 8.03
C LEU A 436 -4.89 1.59 7.62
N LEU A 437 -4.88 0.43 6.97
CA LEU A 437 -6.09 -0.27 6.53
C LEU A 437 -6.17 -1.64 7.18
N SER A 438 -7.37 -2.04 7.59
CA SER A 438 -7.62 -3.38 8.08
C SER A 438 -7.46 -4.42 6.96
N LYS A 439 -7.27 -5.70 7.32
CA LYS A 439 -7.17 -6.79 6.33
C LYS A 439 -8.45 -6.90 5.49
N GLN A 440 -9.62 -6.72 6.12
CA GLN A 440 -10.92 -6.79 5.44
C GLN A 440 -11.13 -5.59 4.50
N SER A 441 -10.75 -4.39 4.92
CA SER A 441 -10.76 -3.19 4.07
C SER A 441 -9.85 -3.34 2.86
N THR A 442 -8.63 -3.88 3.07
CA THR A 442 -7.67 -4.11 1.98
C THR A 442 -8.19 -5.15 0.98
N GLU A 443 -8.78 -6.26 1.46
CA GLU A 443 -9.38 -7.28 0.62
C GLU A 443 -10.55 -6.73 -0.20
N MET A 444 -11.45 -5.98 0.43
CA MET A 444 -12.58 -5.32 -0.23
C MET A 444 -12.13 -4.35 -1.32
N LEU A 445 -11.19 -3.44 -1.02
CA LEU A 445 -10.68 -2.46 -1.97
C LEU A 445 -9.97 -3.13 -3.16
N ASN A 446 -9.25 -4.22 -2.91
CA ASN A 446 -8.60 -5.00 -3.97
C ASN A 446 -9.62 -5.67 -4.90
N GLU A 447 -10.69 -6.27 -4.35
CA GLU A 447 -11.78 -6.83 -5.16
C GLU A 447 -12.46 -5.73 -6.01
N ILE A 448 -12.77 -4.57 -5.41
CA ILE A 448 -13.35 -3.43 -6.15
C ILE A 448 -12.44 -3.01 -7.30
N CYS A 449 -11.15 -2.81 -7.04
CA CYS A 449 -10.22 -2.40 -8.09
C CYS A 449 -10.07 -3.46 -9.19
N LEU A 450 -10.10 -4.75 -8.83
CA LEU A 450 -9.98 -5.85 -9.76
C LEU A 450 -11.22 -5.98 -10.66
N ARG A 451 -12.43 -5.86 -10.09
CA ARG A 451 -13.67 -5.93 -10.87
C ARG A 451 -13.91 -4.67 -11.72
N TRP A 452 -13.53 -3.49 -11.23
CA TRP A 452 -13.70 -2.22 -11.95
C TRP A 452 -12.52 -1.86 -12.85
N ARG A 453 -11.53 -2.76 -12.97
CA ARG A 453 -10.33 -2.59 -13.82
C ARG A 453 -9.55 -1.30 -13.52
N ILE A 454 -9.46 -0.91 -12.25
CA ILE A 454 -8.70 0.28 -11.83
C ILE A 454 -7.20 -0.03 -11.93
N PRO A 455 -6.42 0.73 -12.74
CA PRO A 455 -4.99 0.53 -12.90
C PRO A 455 -4.23 0.69 -11.59
N ALA A 456 -3.09 0.00 -11.47
CA ALA A 456 -2.26 0.07 -10.25
C ALA A 456 -1.77 1.50 -9.94
N SER A 457 -1.38 2.27 -10.96
CA SER A 457 -1.01 3.69 -10.81
C SER A 457 -2.13 4.50 -10.17
N SER A 458 -3.36 4.30 -10.66
CA SER A 458 -4.54 5.01 -10.18
C SER A 458 -4.88 4.65 -8.74
N ARG A 459 -4.70 3.39 -8.34
CA ARG A 459 -4.89 2.96 -6.94
C ARG A 459 -3.97 3.72 -5.99
N VAL A 460 -2.70 3.87 -6.37
CA VAL A 460 -1.69 4.59 -5.59
C VAL A 460 -2.04 6.07 -5.49
N VAL A 461 -2.30 6.72 -6.62
CA VAL A 461 -2.58 8.17 -6.66
C VAL A 461 -3.85 8.50 -5.89
N LEU A 462 -4.93 7.73 -6.07
CA LEU A 462 -6.18 7.95 -5.36
C LEU A 462 -6.05 7.71 -3.84
N PHE A 463 -5.21 6.76 -3.42
CA PHE A 463 -4.92 6.55 -1.99
C PHE A 463 -4.18 7.72 -1.38
N LEU A 464 -3.10 8.19 -2.02
CA LEU A 464 -2.35 9.35 -1.55
C LEU A 464 -3.18 10.63 -1.61
N GLU A 465 -4.04 10.80 -2.60
CA GLU A 465 -4.95 11.95 -2.70
C GLU A 465 -5.96 11.97 -1.54
N VAL A 466 -6.51 10.81 -1.16
CA VAL A 466 -7.39 10.70 0.02
C VAL A 466 -6.63 11.01 1.30
N ALA A 467 -5.42 10.45 1.48
CA ALA A 467 -4.59 10.75 2.66
C ALA A 467 -4.25 12.25 2.75
N GLN A 468 -3.88 12.87 1.62
CA GLN A 468 -3.61 14.30 1.53
C GLN A 468 -4.85 15.14 1.89
N THR A 469 -6.04 14.78 1.37
CA THR A 469 -7.28 15.50 1.69
C THR A 469 -7.57 15.42 3.19
N LYS A 470 -7.46 14.23 3.78
CA LYS A 470 -7.66 14.03 5.22
C LYS A 470 -6.65 14.79 6.08
N PHE A 471 -5.41 14.92 5.62
CA PHE A 471 -4.39 15.71 6.32
C PHE A 471 -4.74 17.20 6.31
N VAL A 472 -5.15 17.75 5.16
CA VAL A 472 -5.58 19.15 5.05
C VAL A 472 -6.83 19.44 5.87
N ASP A 473 -7.74 18.46 5.97
CA ASP A 473 -8.95 18.55 6.80
C ASP A 473 -8.67 18.32 8.31
N ASN A 474 -7.40 18.14 8.71
CA ASN A 474 -6.95 17.82 10.07
C ASN A 474 -7.57 16.54 10.66
N GLU A 475 -7.96 15.58 9.81
CA GLU A 475 -8.47 14.27 10.25
C GLU A 475 -7.33 13.27 10.55
N ILE A 476 -6.12 13.49 10.03
CA ILE A 476 -4.95 12.65 10.28
C ILE A 476 -3.73 13.47 10.68
N ASP A 477 -2.85 12.87 11.47
CA ASP A 477 -1.60 13.48 11.92
C ASP A 477 -0.42 13.21 10.96
N LEU A 478 0.70 13.91 11.18
CA LEU A 478 1.93 13.76 10.39
C LEU A 478 2.45 12.31 10.37
N ASN A 479 2.33 11.56 11.46
CA ASN A 479 2.82 10.18 11.52
C ASN A 479 1.95 9.24 10.65
N THR A 480 0.63 9.47 10.64
CA THR A 480 -0.29 8.70 9.78
C THR A 480 -0.07 9.05 8.31
N LEU A 481 0.21 10.31 7.99
CA LEU A 481 0.57 10.74 6.64
C LEU A 481 1.87 10.07 6.16
N ASP A 482 2.92 10.10 6.98
CA ASP A 482 4.21 9.44 6.71
C ASP A 482 4.03 7.94 6.45
N SER A 483 3.27 7.29 7.32
CA SER A 483 2.90 5.88 7.17
C SER A 483 2.16 5.62 5.86
N ALA A 484 1.34 6.56 5.36
CA ALA A 484 0.59 6.39 4.11
C ALA A 484 1.50 6.39 2.89
N PHE A 485 2.47 7.30 2.85
CA PHE A 485 3.47 7.27 1.80
C PHE A 485 4.39 6.06 1.89
N THR A 486 4.79 5.66 3.10
CA THR A 486 5.61 4.47 3.32
C THR A 486 4.85 3.20 2.90
N PHE A 487 3.56 3.09 3.22
CA PHE A 487 2.69 1.99 2.77
C PHE A 487 2.67 1.84 1.25
N VAL A 488 2.60 2.94 0.51
CA VAL A 488 2.67 2.93 -0.96
C VAL A 488 4.07 2.55 -1.46
N LYS A 489 5.13 3.03 -0.80
CA LYS A 489 6.52 2.74 -1.14
C LYS A 489 6.90 1.28 -0.88
N GLU A 490 6.33 0.67 0.15
CA GLU A 490 6.58 -0.71 0.58
C GLU A 490 5.60 -1.74 0.00
N ALA A 491 4.50 -1.29 -0.63
CA ALA A 491 3.48 -2.18 -1.19
C ALA A 491 4.14 -3.21 -2.14
N PRO A 492 4.09 -4.51 -1.83
CA PRO A 492 4.80 -5.52 -2.59
C PRO A 492 4.22 -5.60 -4.00
N SER A 493 5.00 -5.16 -4.99
CA SER A 493 4.80 -5.51 -6.39
C SER A 493 4.67 -7.03 -6.50
N GLY A 494 3.54 -7.50 -7.02
CA GLY A 494 3.13 -8.89 -7.04
C GLY A 494 4.24 -9.87 -7.45
N GLU A 495 4.24 -11.02 -6.77
CA GLU A 495 4.99 -12.26 -7.02
C GLU A 495 5.90 -12.29 -8.27
N ASN A 496 7.16 -11.89 -8.07
CA ASN A 496 8.37 -12.62 -8.48
C ASN A 496 9.54 -11.63 -8.55
N ARG A 497 10.34 -11.55 -7.48
CA ARG A 497 11.80 -11.41 -7.56
C ARG A 497 12.42 -11.47 -6.17
N LYS A 498 12.98 -12.63 -5.84
CA LYS A 498 14.20 -12.69 -5.03
C LYS A 498 15.33 -12.12 -5.89
N ARG A 499 15.75 -10.88 -5.65
CA ARG A 499 17.11 -10.38 -5.87
C ARG A 499 17.23 -8.95 -5.32
N SER A 500 18.20 -8.79 -4.43
CA SER A 500 18.75 -7.52 -3.99
C SER A 500 19.16 -6.65 -5.18
N SER A 501 18.44 -5.56 -5.42
CA SER A 501 18.88 -4.41 -6.22
C SER A 501 17.82 -3.32 -6.13
N PHE A 502 18.23 -2.11 -5.74
CA PHE A 502 17.46 -0.85 -5.74
C PHE A 502 16.99 -0.46 -7.16
N ALA A 503 16.13 -1.25 -7.79
CA ALA A 503 15.42 -0.87 -9.00
C ALA A 503 13.98 -0.50 -8.60
N PRO A 504 13.49 0.72 -8.89
CA PRO A 504 12.13 1.10 -8.57
C PRO A 504 11.16 0.10 -9.23
N SER A 505 10.24 -0.41 -8.42
CA SER A 505 9.14 -1.29 -8.83
C SER A 505 8.43 -0.71 -10.05
N THR A 506 7.85 -1.57 -10.91
CA THR A 506 7.06 -1.18 -12.09
C THR A 506 5.88 -0.24 -11.79
N VAL A 507 5.53 -0.04 -10.52
CA VAL A 507 4.58 0.97 -10.02
C VAL A 507 5.16 2.39 -10.05
N PHE A 508 6.48 2.53 -9.92
CA PHE A 508 7.20 3.82 -9.90
C PHE A 508 7.66 4.29 -11.29
N ASP A 509 7.45 3.50 -12.35
CA ASP A 509 7.73 3.93 -13.71
C ASP A 509 6.62 4.90 -14.18
N ARG A 510 6.82 6.19 -13.89
CA ARG A 510 5.87 7.28 -14.20
C ARG A 510 5.53 7.35 -15.69
N ARG A 511 6.38 6.83 -16.58
CA ARG A 511 6.15 6.82 -18.05
C ARG A 511 4.99 5.93 -18.47
N ARG A 512 4.58 4.98 -17.62
CA ARG A 512 3.48 4.05 -17.85
C ARG A 512 2.16 4.51 -17.23
N TRP A 513 2.18 5.64 -16.54
CA TRP A 513 0.99 6.17 -15.88
C TRP A 513 0.09 6.88 -16.89
N THR A 514 -1.19 6.99 -16.54
CA THR A 514 -2.12 7.83 -17.31
C THR A 514 -1.80 9.31 -17.07
N ILE A 515 -2.08 10.16 -18.06
CA ILE A 515 -1.92 11.62 -17.95
C ILE A 515 -2.71 12.15 -16.75
N HIS A 516 -3.93 11.63 -16.54
CA HIS A 516 -4.76 11.99 -15.41
C HIS A 516 -4.10 11.64 -14.06
N ASP A 517 -3.48 10.45 -13.95
CA ASP A 517 -2.77 10.04 -12.73
C ASP A 517 -1.56 10.95 -12.46
N LEU A 518 -0.81 11.32 -13.49
CA LEU A 518 0.34 12.23 -13.39
C LEU A 518 -0.09 13.64 -12.93
N GLN A 519 -1.13 14.20 -13.54
CA GLN A 519 -1.68 15.50 -13.15
C GLN A 519 -2.23 15.49 -11.72
N THR A 520 -2.91 14.41 -11.33
CA THR A 520 -3.44 14.28 -9.96
C THR A 520 -2.29 14.16 -8.95
N MET A 521 -1.21 13.44 -9.29
CA MET A 521 0.00 13.37 -8.47
C MET A 521 0.69 14.74 -8.33
N GLN A 522 0.84 15.50 -9.41
CA GLN A 522 1.40 16.85 -9.35
C GLN A 522 0.57 17.74 -8.41
N MET A 523 -0.75 17.77 -8.63
CA MET A 523 -1.66 18.58 -7.82
C MET A 523 -1.66 18.16 -6.34
N LEU A 524 -1.63 16.85 -6.02
CA LEU A 524 -1.61 16.41 -4.63
C LEU A 524 -0.31 16.80 -3.94
N LEU A 525 0.84 16.72 -4.64
CA LEU A 525 2.14 17.09 -4.08
C LEU A 525 2.23 18.59 -3.82
N SER A 526 1.74 19.43 -4.75
CA SER A 526 1.69 20.90 -4.54
C SER A 526 0.80 21.28 -3.35
N LYS A 527 -0.40 20.69 -3.25
CA LYS A 527 -1.30 20.95 -2.10
C LYS A 527 -0.71 20.46 -0.78
N LEU A 528 -0.01 19.32 -0.81
CA LEU A 528 0.64 18.79 0.37
C LEU A 528 1.83 19.66 0.80
N HIS A 529 2.61 20.16 -0.16
CA HIS A 529 3.68 21.11 0.07
C HIS A 529 3.17 22.37 0.80
N GLU A 530 2.12 23.01 0.29
CA GLU A 530 1.50 24.18 0.93
C GLU A 530 1.03 23.89 2.36
N ALA A 531 0.38 22.74 2.58
CA ALA A 531 -0.08 22.33 3.90
C ALA A 531 1.08 22.09 4.88
N LEU A 532 2.14 21.40 4.44
CA LEU A 532 3.34 21.15 5.24
C LEU A 532 4.11 22.43 5.53
N LEU A 533 4.16 23.39 4.60
CA LEU A 533 4.73 24.71 4.86
C LEU A 533 3.95 25.46 5.93
N ARG A 534 2.61 25.40 5.93
CA ARG A 534 1.81 25.99 7.00
C ARG A 534 2.11 25.35 8.36
N GLU A 535 2.15 24.03 8.44
CA GLU A 535 2.54 23.32 9.66
C GLU A 535 3.96 23.66 10.12
N LEU A 536 4.89 23.79 9.17
CA LEU A 536 6.26 24.20 9.44
C LEU A 536 6.32 25.63 9.99
N TYR A 537 5.58 26.57 9.39
CA TYR A 537 5.47 27.95 9.86
C TYR A 537 4.98 27.98 11.32
N GLU A 538 3.90 27.28 11.61
CA GLU A 538 3.36 27.22 12.96
C GLU A 538 4.37 26.65 13.96
N ALA A 539 5.03 25.55 13.61
CA ALA A 539 6.06 24.96 14.46
C ALA A 539 7.27 25.89 14.65
N MET A 540 7.62 26.70 13.64
CA MET A 540 8.66 27.72 13.73
C MET A 540 8.26 28.92 14.60
N MET A 541 6.98 29.29 14.68
CA MET A 541 6.53 30.38 15.55
C MET A 541 6.75 30.08 17.05
N ASP A 542 6.95 28.82 17.42
CA ASP A 542 7.25 28.40 18.79
C ASP A 542 8.76 28.33 19.10
N CYS A 543 9.66 28.69 18.17
CA CYS A 543 11.13 28.54 18.31
C CYS A 543 11.71 29.16 19.59
N PHE A 544 11.12 30.27 20.06
CA PHE A 544 11.57 31.02 21.23
C PHE A 544 10.91 30.59 22.54
N GLU A 545 9.97 29.63 22.48
CA GLU A 545 9.30 29.10 23.66
C GLU A 545 10.15 28.03 24.37
N ALA A 546 9.81 27.78 25.64
CA ALA A 546 10.52 26.80 26.45
C ALA A 546 10.40 25.37 25.86
N LYS A 547 9.23 25.03 25.32
CA LYS A 547 8.89 23.75 24.69
C LYS A 547 8.36 23.98 23.25
N PRO A 548 9.24 24.14 22.25
CA PRO A 548 8.82 24.27 20.86
C PRO A 548 8.32 22.93 20.31
N ARG A 549 7.47 23.02 19.28
CA ARG A 549 7.08 21.88 18.45
C ARG A 549 8.29 21.36 17.66
N PRO A 550 8.43 20.03 17.47
CA PRO A 550 9.53 19.46 16.71
C PRO A 550 9.36 19.74 15.20
N LEU A 551 10.38 20.33 14.57
CA LEU A 551 10.38 20.59 13.11
C LEU A 551 10.74 19.35 12.28
N GLY A 552 11.46 18.40 12.89
CA GLY A 552 12.01 17.21 12.21
C GLY A 552 10.98 16.40 11.42
N PRO A 553 9.82 16.04 12.00
CA PRO A 553 8.80 15.26 11.29
C PRO A 553 8.26 15.96 10.05
N VAL A 554 7.97 17.26 10.13
CA VAL A 554 7.47 18.04 8.98
C VAL A 554 8.52 18.12 7.89
N MET A 555 9.77 18.43 8.26
CA MET A 555 10.90 18.50 7.32
C MET A 555 11.19 17.15 6.66
N TYR A 556 11.10 16.05 7.41
CA TYR A 556 11.32 14.71 6.89
C TYR A 556 10.32 14.38 5.78
N ILE A 557 9.02 14.68 5.99
CA ILE A 557 7.98 14.41 5.00
C ILE A 557 8.15 15.33 3.79
N LEU A 558 8.43 16.60 4.01
CA LEU A 558 8.65 17.58 2.96
C LEU A 558 9.80 17.15 2.02
N ASP A 559 10.94 16.77 2.58
CA ASP A 559 12.10 16.35 1.80
C ASP A 559 11.87 14.97 1.16
N THR A 560 11.55 13.95 1.98
CA THR A 560 11.53 12.54 1.56
C THR A 560 10.34 12.15 0.69
N HIS A 561 9.17 12.79 0.90
CA HIS A 561 7.92 12.42 0.23
C HIS A 561 7.47 13.43 -0.82
N VAL A 562 7.85 14.70 -0.70
CA VAL A 562 7.45 15.75 -1.65
C VAL A 562 8.60 16.15 -2.58
N GLN A 563 9.69 16.73 -2.05
CA GLN A 563 10.79 17.28 -2.86
C GLN A 563 11.56 16.20 -3.63
N MET A 564 11.75 15.01 -3.03
CA MET A 564 12.39 13.88 -3.72
C MET A 564 11.51 13.20 -4.78
N ASP A 565 10.22 13.56 -4.91
CA ASP A 565 9.35 12.95 -5.91
C ASP A 565 9.59 13.55 -7.31
N PRO A 566 9.84 12.72 -8.36
CA PRO A 566 10.06 13.22 -9.73
C PRO A 566 8.89 14.00 -10.33
N SER A 567 7.69 13.86 -9.77
CA SER A 567 6.48 14.54 -10.24
C SER A 567 6.33 15.92 -9.58
N TYR A 568 7.12 16.24 -8.57
CA TYR A 568 7.10 17.56 -7.94
C TYR A 568 8.04 18.51 -8.70
N VAL A 569 7.54 19.71 -8.97
CA VAL A 569 8.34 20.82 -9.53
C VAL A 569 8.29 21.93 -8.51
N GLU A 570 9.45 22.22 -7.93
CA GLU A 570 9.60 23.25 -6.91
C GLU A 570 9.62 24.64 -7.56
N ASP A 571 8.74 25.53 -7.10
CA ASP A 571 8.78 26.93 -7.49
C ASP A 571 9.71 27.70 -6.53
N PRO A 572 10.87 28.22 -7.00
CA PRO A 572 11.76 28.99 -6.15
C PRO A 572 11.11 30.27 -5.61
N GLU A 573 10.09 30.83 -6.28
CA GLU A 573 9.37 31.99 -5.75
C GLU A 573 8.59 31.65 -4.48
N ASP A 574 7.98 30.46 -4.42
CA ASP A 574 7.18 30.04 -3.27
C ASP A 574 8.04 29.83 -2.03
N ILE A 575 9.24 29.25 -2.19
CA ILE A 575 10.22 29.14 -1.09
C ILE A 575 10.62 30.53 -0.60
N ASN A 576 10.97 31.45 -1.51
CA ASN A 576 11.40 32.79 -1.12
C ASN A 576 10.29 33.56 -0.40
N ARG A 577 9.03 33.43 -0.85
CA ARG A 577 7.87 34.00 -0.17
C ARG A 577 7.74 33.40 1.23
N PHE A 578 7.83 32.08 1.36
CA PHE A 578 7.81 31.40 2.65
C PHE A 578 8.92 31.88 3.59
N SER A 579 10.17 31.93 3.13
CA SER A 579 11.31 32.41 3.91
C SER A 579 11.08 33.84 4.42
N THR A 580 10.56 34.73 3.55
CA THR A 580 10.24 36.11 3.92
C THR A 580 9.17 36.16 5.03
N TYR A 581 8.05 35.45 4.85
CA TYR A 581 6.98 35.39 5.86
C TYR A 581 7.44 34.80 7.20
N VAL A 582 8.27 33.75 7.16
CA VAL A 582 8.83 33.13 8.36
C VAL A 582 9.80 34.09 9.05
N GLN A 583 10.65 34.79 8.30
CA GLN A 583 11.58 35.76 8.85
C GLN A 583 10.86 36.92 9.54
N GLU A 584 9.81 37.46 8.93
CA GLU A 584 8.95 38.50 9.54
C GLU A 584 8.22 37.98 10.80
N GLY A 585 7.61 36.80 10.73
CA GLY A 585 6.92 36.20 11.87
C GLY A 585 7.88 35.90 13.05
N LEU A 586 9.07 35.39 12.77
CA LEU A 586 10.11 35.18 13.79
C LEU A 586 10.61 36.51 14.36
N ALA A 587 10.79 37.52 13.53
CA ALA A 587 11.16 38.87 13.98
C ALA A 587 10.15 39.41 15.01
N GLU A 588 8.85 39.31 14.72
CA GLU A 588 7.79 39.73 15.65
C GLU A 588 7.80 38.91 16.95
N LYS A 589 7.96 37.58 16.86
CA LYS A 589 8.05 36.71 18.04
C LYS A 589 9.28 36.98 18.89
N ALA A 590 10.42 37.30 18.27
CA ALA A 590 11.65 37.69 18.97
C ALA A 590 11.44 38.98 19.76
N THR A 591 10.84 40.00 19.13
CA THR A 591 10.47 41.27 19.76
C THR A 591 9.51 41.07 20.93
N ALA A 592 8.44 40.28 20.75
CA ALA A 592 7.50 39.95 21.80
C ALA A 592 8.16 39.21 22.97
N LYS A 593 9.10 38.29 22.68
CA LYS A 593 9.84 37.57 23.72
C LYS A 593 10.75 38.49 24.51
N TYR A 594 11.42 39.43 23.85
CA TYR A 594 12.21 40.45 24.52
C TYR A 594 11.36 41.34 25.41
N GLN A 595 10.21 41.84 24.92
CA GLN A 595 9.27 42.63 25.72
C GLN A 595 8.75 41.86 26.94
N SER A 596 8.52 40.55 26.79
CA SER A 596 8.18 39.67 27.92
C SER A 596 9.32 39.54 28.93
N LEU A 597 10.58 39.52 28.51
CA LEU A 597 11.73 39.49 29.42
C LEU A 597 11.91 40.84 30.13
N LEU A 598 11.76 41.94 29.39
CA LEU A 598 11.83 43.31 29.91
C LEU A 598 10.78 43.51 31.02
N SER A 599 9.51 43.19 30.74
CA SER A 599 8.42 43.33 31.73
C SER A 599 8.53 42.40 32.94
N GLN A 600 9.24 41.28 32.84
CA GLN A 600 9.46 40.36 33.96
C GLN A 600 10.64 40.75 34.85
N LEU A 601 11.69 41.32 34.26
CA LEU A 601 12.97 41.57 34.94
C LEU A 601 13.15 43.03 35.35
N ILE A 602 12.46 43.98 34.72
CA ILE A 602 12.61 45.41 34.98
C ILE A 602 11.36 45.94 35.70
N PRO A 603 11.52 46.56 36.88
CA PRO A 603 10.43 47.22 37.58
C PRO A 603 9.78 48.34 36.75
N MET A 604 8.46 48.49 36.86
CA MET A 604 7.72 49.58 36.17
C MET A 604 8.06 50.97 36.71
N GLU A 605 8.46 51.04 37.98
CA GLU A 605 8.89 52.27 38.63
C GLU A 605 10.35 52.57 38.25
N GLN A 606 10.54 53.67 37.54
CA GLN A 606 11.86 54.13 37.08
C GLN A 606 12.81 54.43 38.24
N GLU A 607 12.25 54.79 39.41
CA GLU A 607 13.01 55.05 40.63
C GLU A 607 13.56 53.79 41.30
N ALA A 608 13.12 52.60 40.88
CA ALA A 608 13.60 51.31 41.39
C ALA A 608 14.64 50.66 40.46
N TRP A 609 15.10 51.37 39.42
CA TRP A 609 16.08 50.84 38.49
C TRP A 609 17.46 50.77 39.14
N ASP A 610 18.15 49.66 38.89
CA ASP A 610 19.42 49.29 39.51
C ASP A 610 20.29 48.63 38.42
N PRO A 611 21.62 48.87 38.39
CA PRO A 611 22.56 48.14 37.53
C PRO A 611 22.32 46.62 37.48
N ASP A 612 21.92 46.00 38.59
CA ASP A 612 21.63 44.56 38.66
C ASP A 612 20.52 44.12 37.69
N HIS A 613 19.49 44.95 37.49
CA HIS A 613 18.39 44.65 36.57
C HIS A 613 18.88 44.60 35.12
N VAL A 614 19.82 45.48 34.74
CA VAL A 614 20.43 45.50 33.40
C VAL A 614 21.30 44.27 33.19
N ILE A 615 22.07 43.87 34.21
CA ILE A 615 22.90 42.66 34.17
C ILE A 615 22.03 41.43 33.98
N GLN A 616 20.96 41.30 34.79
CA GLN A 616 20.00 40.18 34.72
C GLN A 616 19.30 40.09 33.36
N LEU A 617 18.87 41.21 32.77
CA LEU A 617 18.28 41.24 31.44
C LEU A 617 19.29 40.75 30.38
N GLY A 618 20.51 41.27 30.42
CA GLY A 618 21.58 40.84 29.51
C GLY A 618 21.89 39.34 29.62
N ASP A 619 21.80 38.80 30.84
CA ASP A 619 22.05 37.41 31.15
C ASP A 619 20.95 36.51 30.61
N ALA A 620 19.69 36.94 30.74
CA ALA A 620 18.53 36.27 30.20
C ALA A 620 18.56 36.20 28.66
N ILE A 621 18.92 37.29 28.00
CA ILE A 621 19.07 37.36 26.53
C ILE A 621 20.21 36.44 26.07
N SER A 622 21.37 36.50 26.73
CA SER A 622 22.53 35.64 26.39
C SER A 622 22.19 34.15 26.57
N LYS A 623 21.49 33.79 27.67
CA LYS A 623 21.00 32.43 27.91
C LYS A 623 19.99 31.99 26.85
N LEU A 624 19.09 32.88 26.41
CA LEU A 624 18.12 32.60 25.35
C LEU A 624 18.83 32.35 24.01
N ALA A 625 19.75 33.23 23.61
CA ALA A 625 20.52 33.11 22.37
C ALA A 625 21.32 31.80 22.32
N LEU A 626 22.06 31.46 23.39
CA LEU A 626 22.80 30.20 23.48
C LEU A 626 21.88 28.96 23.45
N LYS A 627 20.69 29.05 24.04
CA LYS A 627 19.71 27.95 24.02
C LYS A 627 19.21 27.67 22.60
N ILE A 628 18.89 28.72 21.85
CA ILE A 628 18.42 28.61 20.46
C ILE A 628 19.56 28.12 19.55
N GLN A 629 20.78 28.65 19.72
CA GLN A 629 21.97 28.19 19.00
C GLN A 629 22.23 26.69 19.21
N LYS A 630 22.12 26.20 20.46
CA LYS A 630 22.27 24.76 20.75
C LYS A 630 21.16 23.92 20.16
N ARG A 631 19.91 24.42 20.16
CA ARG A 631 18.73 23.71 19.65
C ARG A 631 18.83 23.46 18.14
N TYR A 632 19.30 24.44 17.37
CA TYR A 632 19.37 24.38 15.92
C TYR A 632 20.79 24.13 15.38
N ARG A 633 21.71 23.61 16.20
CA ARG A 633 23.11 23.39 15.79
C ARG A 633 23.27 22.45 14.59
N ASN A 634 22.42 21.43 14.50
CA ASN A 634 22.51 20.42 13.43
C ASN A 634 21.85 20.91 12.13
N ASN A 635 20.76 21.67 12.24
CA ASN A 635 20.03 22.27 11.12
C ASN A 635 19.86 23.78 11.40
N PRO A 636 20.91 24.58 11.18
CA PRO A 636 20.91 26.01 11.53
C PRO A 636 20.04 26.84 10.58
N GLU A 637 19.83 26.38 9.36
CA GLU A 637 19.03 27.02 8.33
C GLU A 637 17.84 26.13 7.98
N ILE A 638 16.64 26.65 8.21
CA ILE A 638 15.37 25.98 7.91
C ILE A 638 14.76 26.75 6.75
N MET A 639 14.78 26.15 5.56
CA MET A 639 14.22 26.75 4.33
C MET A 639 14.72 28.20 4.10
N GLY A 640 16.01 28.45 4.27
CA GLY A 640 16.61 29.78 4.07
C GLY A 640 16.59 30.71 5.29
N VAL A 641 15.99 30.30 6.43
CA VAL A 641 15.85 31.15 7.62
C VAL A 641 16.58 30.53 8.82
N ASN A 642 17.33 31.37 9.53
CA ASN A 642 18.05 30.96 10.73
C ASN A 642 17.46 31.64 11.99
N PRO A 643 16.76 30.90 12.87
CA PRO A 643 16.12 31.47 14.06
C PRO A 643 17.08 32.17 15.02
N TYR A 644 18.35 31.73 15.08
CA TYR A 644 19.36 32.34 15.95
C TYR A 644 19.79 33.71 15.44
N THR A 645 20.07 33.83 14.14
CA THR A 645 20.47 35.13 13.57
C THR A 645 19.32 36.12 13.59
N THR A 646 18.08 35.67 13.31
CA THR A 646 16.88 36.53 13.41
C THR A 646 16.66 37.04 14.82
N LEU A 647 16.85 36.21 15.86
CA LEU A 647 16.77 36.65 17.26
C LEU A 647 17.81 37.75 17.54
N CYS A 648 19.09 37.48 17.24
CA CYS A 648 20.17 38.41 17.56
C CYS A 648 20.03 39.73 16.80
N HIS A 649 19.65 39.69 15.54
CA HIS A 649 19.46 40.88 14.70
C HIS A 649 18.34 41.80 15.23
N ASN A 650 17.31 41.24 15.85
CA ASN A 650 16.16 42.02 16.33
C ASN A 650 16.29 42.42 17.80
N VAL A 651 16.73 41.50 18.66
CA VAL A 651 16.75 41.70 20.11
C VAL A 651 17.95 42.53 20.56
N LEU A 652 19.13 42.35 19.95
CA LEU A 652 20.34 43.03 20.40
C LEU A 652 20.32 44.55 20.16
N PRO A 653 19.82 45.07 19.02
CA PRO A 653 19.66 46.51 18.84
C PRO A 653 18.66 47.12 19.84
N MET A 654 17.51 46.47 20.04
CA MET A 654 16.51 46.94 21.02
C MET A 654 17.07 46.97 22.45
N PHE A 655 17.79 45.92 22.84
CA PHE A 655 18.50 45.88 24.11
C PHE A 655 19.51 47.02 24.25
N ALA A 656 20.26 47.34 23.19
CA ALA A 656 21.24 48.42 23.24
C ALA A 656 20.58 49.80 23.44
N GLU A 657 19.44 50.05 22.79
CA GLU A 657 18.67 51.29 22.96
C GLU A 657 18.09 51.41 24.37
N ASP A 658 17.40 50.36 24.85
CA ASP A 658 16.77 50.36 26.17
C ASP A 658 17.82 50.49 27.30
N VAL A 659 18.93 49.74 27.21
CA VAL A 659 19.97 49.79 28.23
C VAL A 659 20.71 51.11 28.25
N HIS A 660 20.91 51.75 27.10
CA HIS A 660 21.48 53.08 27.05
C HIS A 660 20.63 54.08 27.86
N GLU A 661 19.31 54.06 27.66
CA GLU A 661 18.39 54.92 28.40
C GLU A 661 18.33 54.55 29.90
N MET A 662 18.30 53.26 30.24
CA MET A 662 18.30 52.80 31.63
C MET A 662 19.56 53.26 32.38
N ILE A 663 20.74 53.10 31.79
CA ILE A 663 22.00 53.50 32.42
C ILE A 663 22.06 55.01 32.66
N ILE A 664 21.63 55.82 31.70
CA ILE A 664 21.57 57.28 31.86
C ILE A 664 20.69 57.64 33.06
N ARG A 665 19.50 57.06 33.17
CA ARG A 665 18.57 57.36 34.26
C ARG A 665 19.07 56.88 35.62
N ILE A 666 19.68 55.69 35.68
CA ILE A 666 20.33 55.19 36.90
C ILE A 666 21.41 56.17 37.38
N LEU A 667 22.25 56.68 36.48
CA LEU A 667 23.30 57.65 36.80
C LEU A 667 22.73 59.00 37.27
N GLU A 668 21.68 59.51 36.62
CA GLU A 668 20.99 60.74 37.02
C GLU A 668 20.38 60.62 38.42
N GLN A 669 19.76 59.47 38.72
CA GLN A 669 19.13 59.22 40.00
C GLN A 669 20.15 59.06 41.14
N ALA A 670 21.25 58.35 40.91
CA ALA A 670 22.35 58.25 41.86
C ALA A 670 22.92 59.64 42.19
N LYS A 671 23.12 60.47 41.16
CA LYS A 671 23.58 61.86 41.33
C LYS A 671 22.58 62.74 42.09
N ALA A 672 21.28 62.56 41.85
CA ALA A 672 20.23 63.30 42.55
C ALA A 672 20.11 62.92 44.04
N ARG A 673 20.38 61.65 44.38
CA ARG A 673 20.40 61.14 45.77
C ARG A 673 21.71 61.41 46.49
N GLY A 674 22.78 61.78 45.76
CA GLY A 674 24.11 61.98 46.31
C GLY A 674 24.83 60.68 46.65
N GLU A 675 24.43 59.58 46.02
CA GLU A 675 25.00 58.24 46.19
C GLU A 675 25.97 57.94 45.04
N GLU A 676 27.14 57.38 45.37
CA GLU A 676 28.07 56.85 44.38
C GLU A 676 27.73 55.38 44.09
N ILE A 677 27.62 55.02 42.81
CA ILE A 677 27.46 53.62 42.39
C ILE A 677 28.73 52.86 42.76
N ALA A 678 28.60 51.67 43.34
CA ALA A 678 29.76 50.87 43.70
C ALA A 678 30.59 50.56 42.45
N ILE A 679 31.92 50.69 42.59
CA ILE A 679 32.86 50.46 41.48
C ILE A 679 32.73 49.03 40.93
N ASP A 680 32.47 48.05 41.81
CA ASP A 680 32.29 46.65 41.45
C ASP A 680 31.08 46.45 40.52
N ASP A 681 29.94 47.06 40.83
CA ASP A 681 28.71 47.01 40.01
C ASP A 681 28.94 47.63 38.62
N GLY A 682 29.75 48.71 38.57
CA GLY A 682 30.16 49.34 37.32
C GLY A 682 31.01 48.42 36.44
N PHE A 683 31.95 47.67 37.03
CA PHE A 683 32.76 46.69 36.30
C PHE A 683 31.94 45.48 35.83
N ASP A 684 31.01 44.99 36.66
CA ASP A 684 30.15 43.88 36.30
C ASP A 684 29.17 44.25 35.18
N LEU A 685 28.60 45.46 35.22
CA LEU A 685 27.80 46.02 34.13
C LEU A 685 28.63 46.11 32.83
N TYR A 686 29.84 46.67 32.90
CA TYR A 686 30.73 46.77 31.73
C TYR A 686 31.06 45.39 31.13
N LYS A 687 31.39 44.41 31.99
CA LYS A 687 31.70 43.04 31.58
C LYS A 687 30.51 42.38 30.87
N GLN A 688 29.30 42.64 31.34
CA GLN A 688 28.10 42.10 30.70
C GLN A 688 27.85 42.73 29.33
N LEU A 689 27.93 44.06 29.23
CA LEU A 689 27.79 44.76 27.95
C LEU A 689 28.86 44.34 26.94
N ALA A 690 30.10 44.12 27.39
CA ALA A 690 31.17 43.60 26.55
C ALA A 690 30.86 42.18 26.03
N THR A 691 30.22 41.33 26.84
CA THR A 691 29.82 39.97 26.46
C THR A 691 28.73 40.00 25.38
N ILE A 692 27.72 40.86 25.55
CA ILE A 692 26.65 41.04 24.57
C ILE A 692 27.18 41.66 23.27
N ARG A 693 28.11 42.61 23.36
CA ARG A 693 28.79 43.19 22.20
C ARG A 693 29.57 42.13 21.41
N ARG A 694 30.22 41.16 22.07
CA ARG A 694 30.88 40.04 21.38
C ARG A 694 29.86 39.14 20.69
N LEU A 695 28.73 38.84 21.33
CA LEU A 695 27.64 38.08 20.71
C LEU A 695 27.13 38.78 19.43
N PHE A 696 26.91 40.10 19.50
CA PHE A 696 26.51 40.93 18.37
C PHE A 696 27.53 40.87 17.22
N HIS A 697 28.82 41.04 17.51
CA HIS A 697 29.87 41.00 16.49
C HIS A 697 29.95 39.64 15.80
N ASN A 698 29.92 38.54 16.57
CA ASN A 698 29.94 37.19 16.03
C ASN A 698 28.74 36.90 15.11
N THR A 699 27.55 37.40 15.46
CA THR A 699 26.35 37.22 14.61
C THR A 699 26.35 38.08 13.34
N HIS A 700 27.08 39.20 13.33
CA HIS A 700 27.18 40.09 12.17
C HIS A 700 28.35 39.74 11.25
N GLU A 701 29.47 39.20 11.76
CA GLU A 701 30.58 38.71 10.94
C GLU A 701 30.18 37.52 10.06
N ASP A 702 29.28 36.64 10.53
CA ASP A 702 28.73 35.53 9.73
C ASP A 702 27.94 36.01 8.50
N LEU A 703 27.49 37.27 8.45
CA LEU A 703 26.82 37.92 7.31
C LEU A 703 27.75 38.79 6.46
N GLU A 704 28.95 39.17 6.97
CA GLU A 704 29.89 40.07 6.29
C GLU A 704 30.53 39.48 5.00
N LEU A 705 30.22 38.23 4.65
CA LEU A 705 30.53 37.67 3.32
C LEU A 705 29.63 38.20 2.19
N HIS A 706 28.51 38.90 2.46
CA HIS A 706 27.56 39.30 1.40
C HIS A 706 27.16 40.78 1.27
N SER A 707 27.49 41.72 2.16
CA SER A 707 27.28 43.15 1.84
C SER A 707 28.01 44.12 2.77
N ARG A 708 29.23 44.51 2.37
CA ARG A 708 30.03 45.58 2.99
C ARG A 708 29.77 46.93 2.33
N SER A 709 28.79 47.71 2.79
CA SER A 709 28.82 49.15 2.48
C SER A 709 27.98 50.08 3.35
N MET A 710 26.99 49.61 4.11
CA MET A 710 26.01 50.55 4.68
C MET A 710 26.13 50.85 6.19
N TRP A 711 26.84 50.03 6.98
CA TRP A 711 26.72 50.09 8.46
C TRP A 711 27.93 50.60 9.24
N ARG A 712 29.01 51.03 8.57
CA ARG A 712 30.14 51.73 9.24
C ARG A 712 29.74 53.09 9.85
N VAL A 713 28.55 53.60 9.53
CA VAL A 713 28.12 54.97 9.87
C VAL A 713 27.21 55.04 11.11
N SER A 714 26.38 54.02 11.39
CA SER A 714 25.41 54.08 12.50
C SER A 714 25.97 53.63 13.87
N PHE A 715 26.96 52.74 13.91
CA PHE A 715 27.56 52.30 15.19
C PHE A 715 28.55 53.33 15.76
N LYS A 716 29.13 54.16 14.89
CA LYS A 716 30.07 55.23 15.27
C LYS A 716 29.35 56.47 15.84
N THR A 717 28.04 56.58 15.62
CA THR A 717 27.22 57.72 16.05
C THR A 717 26.52 57.48 17.39
N SER A 718 26.34 56.23 17.83
CA SER A 718 25.69 55.93 19.13
C SER A 718 26.67 55.65 20.29
N PHE A 719 27.93 55.32 20.01
CA PHE A 719 28.99 55.19 21.02
C PHE A 719 30.21 56.00 20.61
N GLY A 720 30.14 57.32 20.78
CA GLY A 720 31.25 58.25 20.55
C GLY A 720 32.08 58.49 21.81
N ASP A 721 33.39 58.26 21.70
CA ASP A 721 34.53 58.92 22.39
C ASP A 721 34.31 59.44 23.83
N GLY A 722 33.78 58.60 24.72
CA GLY A 722 33.51 58.99 26.10
C GLY A 722 34.07 58.07 27.19
N PHE A 723 35.02 57.19 26.90
CA PHE A 723 35.76 56.43 27.93
C PHE A 723 37.13 55.99 27.39
N VAL A 724 38.07 56.92 27.43
CA VAL A 724 39.51 56.67 27.63
C VAL A 724 39.93 57.54 28.79
#